data_AF-A0A8I1RGB4-F1
#
_entry.id   AF-A0A8I1RGB4-F1
#
_cell.length_a   1.000
_cell.length_b   1.000
_cell.length_c   1.000
_cell.angle_alpha   90.00
_cell.angle_beta   90.00
_cell.angle_gamma   90.00
#
_symmetry.space_group_name_H-M   'P 1'
#
loop_
_entity.id
_entity.type
_entity.pdbx_description
1 polymer ?
#
loop_
_entity_poly.entity_id
_entity_poly.type
_entity_poly.pdbx_seq_one_letter_code
_entity_poly.pdbx_strand_id
1 'polypeptide(L)'
;MIAILRALNLPSPAGRGFGRAVLLGVALALAACSQADEAPKVDTSVIGAGENWDNPGGDWAGSHFSRLADITPENVGGLGLAWQYDLGSARVQEATPVAIDGVMYTSGNLGRVYALNAATGEALWTFDPEVDMQANRAACCDQGNRGVQVAGGKVFVGSLDGYLYALDAKTGAVAWKADTIADRKRGYTITGAPEIAGGLVIIGNAGAEYDTRGYVTAYAIDDGRQAWRFWTIPHDPKVGPQESEALEKALKTWDPNSRWDIGGGGTVWDAISYDPLFDQVIIGTGNGGPYPLHTRSPSGGDNLYLDSVVALDRKTGEMKWYFQETPQDSWDLTATAPMVFAELEVGGAKRPVILHTPKNGFFLVIDRETGKPLAANALVRTSWASGWNLKTGKPILTPEFSDYSTGPKIVFPASSGARNWHPAAYDPARNLYFASVVDMGNLMFINPGQDKPVYRPGAMAASAALLFTADLQAALPSLPPPLQQQVKALPQWKWVTEKPYSSQLRAIDPLTGKAKWTADFDGWQDRGGVLATQSGLVIHGTLAGKLVVRDSETGRVLKTIDTGSSMLAAPMTYKVDGVQYIAVQAGWGGGGWGFVPPYAAAYTKGNANRLLVFKLGGGDVPIPADLPPLEPAPAPPPQLPGVTPETIAMGSALFTETCSICHSNQPRAPLPDLRRMAPGTHEAFDQIVLQGLLVQNGMPRWDDLLTPDQAKAIHAFLIDEQGKLRARELQLKAQGKPLDSRSLTILSNF
;
A
#
# COMPACT_ATOMS: atom_id res chain seq x y z
N MET A 1 10.36 -38.47 -33.25
CA MET A 1 9.30 -39.22 -33.96
C MET A 1 9.52 -39.03 -35.45
N ILE A 2 9.87 -40.11 -36.14
CA ILE A 2 10.20 -40.17 -37.58
C ILE A 2 8.90 -40.46 -38.35
N ALA A 3 8.86 -40.02 -39.62
CA ALA A 3 7.77 -40.11 -40.63
C ALA A 3 6.78 -38.93 -40.52
N ILE A 4 6.44 -38.19 -41.58
CA ILE A 4 6.08 -38.59 -42.95
C ILE A 4 6.48 -37.48 -43.95
N LEU A 5 7.06 -37.88 -45.08
CA LEU A 5 7.36 -37.08 -46.27
C LEU A 5 6.49 -37.58 -47.43
N ARG A 6 5.90 -36.65 -48.20
CA ARG A 6 5.47 -36.70 -49.64
C ARG A 6 4.27 -35.75 -49.81
N ALA A 7 4.09 -35.00 -50.87
CA ALA A 7 4.81 -34.79 -52.12
C ALA A 7 4.21 -33.52 -52.75
N LEU A 8 4.99 -32.72 -53.47
CA LEU A 8 4.52 -31.93 -54.61
C LEU A 8 5.74 -31.62 -55.50
N ASN A 9 5.75 -32.26 -56.67
CA ASN A 9 6.62 -31.96 -57.82
C ASN A 9 6.17 -30.64 -58.44
N LEU A 10 7.13 -29.82 -58.91
CA LEU A 10 7.23 -29.22 -60.27
C LEU A 10 8.39 -28.18 -60.32
N PRO A 11 8.91 -27.83 -61.51
CA PRO A 11 10.34 -27.92 -61.83
C PRO A 11 11.10 -26.60 -61.75
N SER A 12 12.43 -26.71 -61.66
CA SER A 12 13.35 -25.61 -61.97
C SER A 12 13.47 -25.42 -63.49
N PRO A 13 13.82 -24.19 -63.92
CA PRO A 13 14.74 -24.04 -65.03
C PRO A 13 16.03 -23.34 -64.56
N ALA A 14 17.13 -23.90 -65.04
CA ALA A 14 18.47 -23.39 -64.94
C ALA A 14 18.64 -22.05 -65.68
N GLY A 15 19.56 -21.22 -65.20
CA GLY A 15 20.02 -20.05 -65.96
C GLY A 15 20.99 -19.14 -65.20
N ARG A 16 22.30 -19.46 -65.30
CA ARG A 16 23.51 -18.59 -65.27
C ARG A 16 23.23 -17.10 -65.00
N GLY A 17 23.81 -16.41 -64.03
CA GLY A 17 25.11 -16.52 -63.39
C GLY A 17 25.70 -15.12 -63.31
N PHE A 18 26.14 -14.64 -62.15
CA PHE A 18 27.12 -13.56 -61.94
C PHE A 18 27.31 -13.36 -60.43
N GLY A 19 28.55 -13.13 -59.98
CA GLY A 19 28.82 -12.57 -58.66
C GLY A 19 29.54 -13.47 -57.66
N ARG A 20 30.84 -13.73 -57.89
CA ARG A 20 31.79 -13.91 -56.79
C ARG A 20 31.99 -12.55 -56.11
N ALA A 21 31.29 -12.30 -55.01
CA ALA A 21 31.66 -11.35 -53.96
C ALA A 21 30.74 -11.60 -52.76
N VAL A 22 31.19 -11.26 -51.56
CA VAL A 22 30.50 -11.40 -50.27
C VAL A 22 30.64 -12.77 -49.60
N LEU A 23 31.85 -13.04 -49.06
CA LEU A 23 32.05 -14.07 -48.04
C LEU A 23 32.94 -13.58 -46.89
N LEU A 24 32.92 -12.26 -46.63
CA LEU A 24 33.55 -11.63 -45.47
C LEU A 24 32.59 -10.54 -44.95
N GLY A 25 31.62 -10.93 -44.14
CA GLY A 25 30.63 -9.97 -43.61
C GLY A 25 29.61 -10.55 -42.63
N VAL A 26 29.45 -11.88 -42.55
CA VAL A 26 28.44 -12.51 -41.69
C VAL A 26 29.00 -12.96 -40.33
N ALA A 27 30.32 -12.92 -40.11
CA ALA A 27 30.94 -13.35 -38.85
C ALA A 27 31.03 -12.26 -37.76
N LEU A 28 30.65 -11.00 -38.04
CA LEU A 28 30.66 -9.90 -37.06
C LEU A 28 29.28 -9.45 -36.57
N ALA A 29 28.19 -10.08 -37.04
CA ALA A 29 26.82 -9.75 -36.61
C ALA A 29 26.23 -10.72 -35.57
N LEU A 30 26.97 -11.75 -35.15
CA LEU A 30 26.52 -12.76 -34.17
C LEU A 30 27.15 -12.59 -32.77
N ALA A 31 27.99 -11.57 -32.56
CA ALA A 31 28.63 -11.29 -31.27
C ALA A 31 27.97 -10.14 -30.48
N ALA A 32 26.86 -9.57 -30.98
CA ALA A 32 26.18 -8.42 -30.35
C ALA A 32 24.90 -8.79 -29.57
N CYS A 33 24.56 -10.07 -29.43
CA CYS A 33 23.31 -10.51 -28.77
C CYS A 33 23.52 -11.22 -27.41
N SER A 34 24.67 -11.03 -26.74
CA SER A 34 24.93 -11.67 -25.43
C SER A 34 25.14 -10.69 -24.26
N GLN A 35 24.82 -9.40 -24.41
CA GLN A 35 25.03 -8.40 -23.36
C GLN A 35 23.81 -8.11 -22.46
N ALA A 36 22.71 -8.84 -22.60
CA ALA A 36 21.43 -8.47 -21.96
C ALA A 36 21.19 -9.01 -20.53
N ASP A 37 22.12 -9.77 -19.92
CA ASP A 37 21.84 -10.50 -18.66
C ASP A 37 22.80 -10.23 -17.49
N GLU A 38 23.78 -9.34 -17.64
CA GLU A 38 24.65 -8.97 -16.52
C GLU A 38 23.89 -8.15 -15.47
N ALA A 39 24.04 -8.53 -14.19
CA ALA A 39 23.56 -7.74 -13.08
C ALA A 39 24.17 -6.33 -13.17
N PRO A 40 23.40 -5.27 -12.85
CA PRO A 40 23.93 -3.91 -12.88
C PRO A 40 25.12 -3.82 -11.92
N LYS A 41 26.21 -3.20 -12.38
CA LYS A 41 27.38 -2.92 -11.54
C LYS A 41 27.03 -1.78 -10.58
N VAL A 42 26.49 -2.15 -9.43
CA VAL A 42 26.17 -1.23 -8.33
C VAL A 42 27.27 -1.31 -7.29
N ASP A 43 27.83 -0.17 -6.88
CA ASP A 43 28.74 -0.12 -5.73
C ASP A 43 27.93 -0.22 -4.44
N THR A 44 27.80 -1.43 -3.91
CA THR A 44 27.03 -1.72 -2.69
C THR A 44 27.71 -1.23 -1.41
N SER A 45 28.90 -0.64 -1.49
CA SER A 45 29.54 0.01 -0.33
C SER A 45 29.00 1.42 -0.08
N VAL A 46 28.32 2.01 -1.07
CA VAL A 46 27.76 3.35 -1.01
C VAL A 46 26.26 3.27 -0.74
N ILE A 47 25.84 3.73 0.44
CA ILE A 47 24.44 3.94 0.79
C ILE A 47 24.15 5.44 0.73
N GLY A 48 23.05 5.80 0.09
CA GLY A 48 22.53 7.15 -0.06
C GLY A 48 22.52 7.65 -1.50
N ALA A 49 21.39 8.26 -1.89
CA ALA A 49 21.21 8.96 -3.15
C ALA A 49 22.24 10.07 -3.34
N GLY A 50 22.75 10.22 -4.56
CA GLY A 50 23.66 11.30 -4.95
C GLY A 50 22.90 12.52 -5.44
N GLU A 51 23.30 13.05 -6.60
CA GLU A 51 22.57 14.13 -7.27
C GLU A 51 21.24 13.65 -7.87
N ASN A 52 21.22 12.43 -8.39
CA ASN A 52 20.00 11.75 -8.81
C ASN A 52 19.38 10.97 -7.65
N TRP A 53 18.07 10.76 -7.77
CA TRP A 53 17.26 9.85 -6.97
C TRP A 53 16.67 8.81 -7.92
N ASP A 54 17.36 7.69 -8.08
CA ASP A 54 17.21 6.82 -9.26
C ASP A 54 16.03 5.84 -9.20
N ASN A 55 15.49 5.60 -8.02
CA ASN A 55 14.34 4.71 -7.79
C ASN A 55 13.52 5.24 -6.59
N PRO A 56 12.29 4.73 -6.33
CA PRO A 56 11.46 5.23 -5.23
C PRO A 56 12.13 5.23 -3.86
N GLY A 57 13.03 4.29 -3.58
CA GLY A 57 13.83 4.21 -2.34
C GLY A 57 15.06 5.12 -2.29
N GLY A 58 15.38 5.80 -3.39
CA GLY A 58 16.47 6.76 -3.55
C GLY A 58 17.83 6.16 -3.92
N ASP A 59 18.09 4.93 -3.50
CA ASP A 59 19.31 4.19 -3.83
C ASP A 59 19.02 2.69 -3.92
N TRP A 60 20.05 1.88 -4.22
CA TRP A 60 19.90 0.43 -4.31
C TRP A 60 19.50 -0.24 -2.97
N ALA A 61 19.69 0.46 -1.85
CA ALA A 61 19.44 -0.05 -0.52
C ALA A 61 18.03 0.29 0.01
N GLY A 62 17.26 1.10 -0.73
CA GLY A 62 15.97 1.61 -0.29
C GLY A 62 16.09 2.54 0.93
N SER A 63 17.22 3.23 1.09
CA SER A 63 17.56 3.89 2.36
C SER A 63 16.79 5.18 2.64
N HIS A 64 16.16 5.80 1.63
CA HIS A 64 15.63 7.17 1.70
C HIS A 64 16.61 8.17 2.34
N PHE A 65 17.91 7.96 2.14
CA PHE A 65 18.97 8.82 2.61
C PHE A 65 19.64 9.50 1.42
N SER A 66 19.94 10.79 1.54
CA SER A 66 20.68 11.53 0.53
C SER A 66 22.04 11.97 1.05
N ARG A 67 23.06 11.83 0.19
CA ARG A 67 24.42 12.34 0.43
C ARG A 67 24.57 13.83 0.11
N LEU A 68 23.53 14.47 -0.40
CA LEU A 68 23.51 15.91 -0.65
C LEU A 68 23.54 16.69 0.68
N ALA A 69 24.26 17.80 0.67
CA ALA A 69 24.51 18.61 1.86
C ALA A 69 24.48 20.12 1.56
N ASP A 70 23.85 20.56 0.47
CA ASP A 70 23.70 21.99 0.16
C ASP A 70 22.67 22.63 1.12
N ILE A 71 21.65 21.87 1.52
CA ILE A 71 20.69 22.25 2.57
C ILE A 71 21.15 21.65 3.91
N THR A 72 21.38 22.50 4.90
CA THR A 72 21.97 22.16 6.19
C THR A 72 21.15 22.73 7.36
N PRO A 73 21.39 22.30 8.61
CA PRO A 73 20.74 22.89 9.78
C PRO A 73 20.91 24.41 9.88
N GLU A 74 22.02 24.96 9.38
CA GLU A 74 22.36 26.39 9.45
C GLU A 74 21.60 27.23 8.43
N ASN A 75 21.26 26.67 7.27
CA ASN A 75 20.66 27.44 6.16
C ASN A 75 19.21 27.06 5.83
N VAL A 76 18.68 25.98 6.39
CA VAL A 76 17.31 25.49 6.11
C VAL A 76 16.21 26.52 6.43
N GLY A 77 16.52 27.55 7.24
CA GLY A 77 15.65 28.70 7.43
C GLY A 77 15.21 29.38 6.12
N GLY A 78 16.07 29.37 5.09
CA GLY A 78 15.82 29.92 3.75
C GLY A 78 15.10 28.98 2.78
N LEU A 79 14.64 27.81 3.23
CA LEU A 79 13.87 26.88 2.39
C LEU A 79 12.46 27.45 2.12
N GLY A 80 12.04 27.41 0.84
CA GLY A 80 10.73 27.84 0.37
C GLY A 80 10.34 27.14 -0.93
N LEU A 81 9.16 27.44 -1.47
CA LEU A 81 8.63 26.82 -2.69
C LEU A 81 9.46 27.22 -3.91
N ALA A 82 9.91 26.22 -4.67
CA ALA A 82 10.50 26.41 -6.00
C ALA A 82 9.40 26.43 -7.06
N TRP A 83 8.58 25.38 -7.09
CA TRP A 83 7.47 25.18 -8.02
C TRP A 83 6.50 24.13 -7.47
N GLN A 84 5.31 24.03 -8.06
CA GLN A 84 4.33 23.00 -7.76
C GLN A 84 3.67 22.50 -9.06
N TYR A 85 3.12 21.28 -9.02
CA TYR A 85 2.39 20.69 -10.14
C TYR A 85 1.05 20.11 -9.63
N ASP A 86 -0.03 20.32 -10.38
CA ASP A 86 -1.36 19.77 -10.09
C ASP A 86 -1.47 18.35 -10.64
N LEU A 87 -1.78 17.39 -9.77
CA LEU A 87 -1.86 15.96 -10.13
C LEU A 87 -3.26 15.54 -10.64
N GLY A 88 -4.19 16.49 -10.83
CA GLY A 88 -5.46 16.26 -11.53
C GLY A 88 -6.39 15.26 -10.85
N SER A 89 -6.35 15.19 -9.52
CA SER A 89 -7.03 14.20 -8.68
C SER A 89 -7.40 14.78 -7.32
N ALA A 90 -8.32 14.12 -6.62
CA ALA A 90 -8.68 14.41 -5.22
C ALA A 90 -8.62 13.14 -4.34
N ARG A 91 -7.80 12.16 -4.74
CA ARG A 91 -7.58 10.89 -4.07
C ARG A 91 -6.19 10.83 -3.43
N VAL A 92 -5.83 9.71 -2.83
CA VAL A 92 -4.51 9.54 -2.22
C VAL A 92 -3.37 9.78 -3.20
N GLN A 93 -2.27 10.34 -2.69
CA GLN A 93 -0.97 10.37 -3.36
C GLN A 93 0.05 9.65 -2.49
N GLU A 94 0.55 8.51 -2.96
CA GLU A 94 1.46 7.62 -2.21
C GLU A 94 2.88 7.59 -2.81
N ALA A 95 3.10 8.19 -3.98
CA ALA A 95 4.33 7.98 -4.73
C ALA A 95 5.51 8.81 -4.20
N THR A 96 6.68 8.17 -4.15
CA THR A 96 7.96 8.87 -4.07
C THR A 96 8.47 9.11 -5.50
N PRO A 97 8.64 10.37 -5.93
CA PRO A 97 9.18 10.68 -7.25
C PRO A 97 10.59 10.14 -7.46
N VAL A 98 10.93 9.91 -8.72
CA VAL A 98 12.29 9.58 -9.21
C VAL A 98 12.80 10.79 -9.98
N ALA A 99 14.06 11.19 -9.79
CA ALA A 99 14.66 12.32 -10.50
C ALA A 99 16.04 11.93 -11.05
N ILE A 100 16.16 11.89 -12.37
CA ILE A 100 17.35 11.43 -13.09
C ILE A 100 17.67 12.45 -14.17
N ASP A 101 18.89 13.00 -14.13
CA ASP A 101 19.45 13.85 -15.18
C ASP A 101 18.54 15.03 -15.57
N GLY A 102 17.94 15.69 -14.57
CA GLY A 102 17.08 16.86 -14.76
C GLY A 102 15.62 16.55 -15.11
N VAL A 103 15.23 15.28 -15.21
CA VAL A 103 13.83 14.87 -15.42
C VAL A 103 13.30 14.19 -14.16
N MET A 104 12.12 14.61 -13.71
CA MET A 104 11.39 13.97 -12.63
C MET A 104 10.27 13.10 -13.20
N TYR A 105 10.20 11.85 -12.78
CA TYR A 105 9.12 10.92 -13.07
C TYR A 105 8.39 10.59 -11.78
N THR A 106 7.06 10.70 -11.79
CA THR A 106 6.23 10.30 -10.66
C THR A 106 4.93 9.73 -11.17
N SER A 107 4.31 8.84 -10.37
CA SER A 107 2.94 8.41 -10.64
C SER A 107 1.92 9.22 -9.84
N GLY A 108 0.66 9.12 -10.24
CA GLY A 108 -0.50 9.51 -9.44
C GLY A 108 -1.45 8.33 -9.24
N ASN A 109 -2.65 8.60 -8.70
CA ASN A 109 -3.68 7.59 -8.53
C ASN A 109 -3.96 6.81 -9.84
N LEU A 110 -4.43 5.57 -9.72
CA LEU A 110 -4.72 4.64 -10.83
C LEU A 110 -3.52 4.17 -11.67
N GLY A 111 -2.31 4.71 -11.44
CA GLY A 111 -1.13 4.45 -12.28
C GLY A 111 -0.91 5.49 -13.38
N ARG A 112 -1.49 6.69 -13.25
CA ARG A 112 -1.12 7.87 -14.05
C ARG A 112 0.36 8.16 -13.90
N VAL A 113 1.02 8.68 -14.92
CA VAL A 113 2.44 9.06 -14.88
C VAL A 113 2.65 10.47 -15.39
N TYR A 114 3.55 11.19 -14.71
CA TYR A 114 3.95 12.55 -15.05
C TYR A 114 5.47 12.57 -15.20
N ALA A 115 5.96 13.01 -16.36
CA ALA A 115 7.37 13.36 -16.55
C ALA A 115 7.49 14.88 -16.63
N LEU A 116 8.29 15.44 -15.73
CA LEU A 116 8.40 16.87 -15.53
C LEU A 116 9.87 17.30 -15.65
N ASN A 117 10.10 18.51 -16.15
CA ASN A 117 11.39 19.17 -15.95
C ASN A 117 11.59 19.37 -14.45
N ALA A 118 12.63 18.77 -13.88
CA ALA A 118 12.82 18.75 -12.43
C ALA A 118 13.24 20.11 -11.85
N ALA A 119 13.70 21.07 -12.67
CA ALA A 119 14.03 22.42 -12.22
C ALA A 119 12.84 23.38 -12.28
N THR A 120 11.91 23.20 -13.23
CA THR A 120 10.82 24.15 -13.52
C THR A 120 9.42 23.64 -13.22
N GLY A 121 9.22 22.32 -13.16
CA GLY A 121 7.91 21.68 -13.04
C GLY A 121 7.11 21.62 -14.34
N GLU A 122 7.67 22.06 -15.47
CA GLU A 122 7.02 21.96 -16.78
C GLU A 122 6.80 20.50 -17.17
N ALA A 123 5.57 20.14 -17.56
CA ALA A 123 5.28 18.80 -18.04
C ALA A 123 5.96 18.55 -19.39
N LEU A 124 6.81 17.53 -19.44
CA LEU A 124 7.40 17.01 -20.67
C LEU A 124 6.39 16.10 -21.38
N TRP A 125 5.74 15.22 -20.62
CA TRP A 125 4.62 14.39 -21.06
C TRP A 125 3.83 13.86 -19.85
N THR A 126 2.61 13.41 -20.10
CA THR A 126 1.76 12.72 -19.12
C THR A 126 1.17 11.45 -19.75
N PHE A 127 0.81 10.50 -18.91
CA PHE A 127 0.16 9.24 -19.29
C PHE A 127 -1.01 8.96 -18.36
N ASP A 128 -2.18 8.65 -18.92
CA ASP A 128 -3.36 8.20 -18.18
C ASP A 128 -3.69 6.77 -18.66
N PRO A 129 -3.59 5.74 -17.80
CA PRO A 129 -3.89 4.37 -18.20
C PRO A 129 -5.39 4.20 -18.48
N GLU A 130 -5.71 3.43 -19.51
CA GLU A 130 -7.07 2.91 -19.70
C GLU A 130 -7.34 1.82 -18.66
N VAL A 131 -8.04 2.20 -17.59
CA VAL A 131 -8.36 1.33 -16.44
C VAL A 131 -9.81 0.84 -16.54
N ASP A 132 -10.03 -0.48 -16.38
CA ASP A 132 -11.35 -0.98 -16.06
C ASP A 132 -11.73 -0.57 -14.63
N MET A 133 -12.49 0.53 -14.51
CA MET A 133 -12.87 1.09 -13.22
C MET A 133 -13.78 0.18 -12.39
N GLN A 134 -14.29 -0.93 -12.94
CA GLN A 134 -14.95 -1.96 -12.12
C GLN A 134 -13.95 -2.60 -11.13
N ALA A 135 -12.66 -2.67 -11.48
CA ALA A 135 -11.60 -3.17 -10.60
C ALA A 135 -11.47 -2.35 -9.30
N ASN A 136 -11.95 -1.10 -9.29
CA ASN A 136 -11.97 -0.26 -8.10
C ASN A 136 -12.82 -0.87 -6.95
N ARG A 137 -13.74 -1.79 -7.26
CA ARG A 137 -14.46 -2.58 -6.24
C ARG A 137 -13.52 -3.41 -5.36
N ALA A 138 -12.40 -3.87 -5.93
CA ALA A 138 -11.41 -4.71 -5.26
C ALA A 138 -10.23 -3.91 -4.68
N ALA A 139 -10.28 -2.58 -4.76
CA ALA A 139 -9.31 -1.73 -4.10
C ALA A 139 -9.71 -1.57 -2.63
N CYS A 140 -9.11 -2.36 -1.73
CA CYS A 140 -9.35 -2.23 -0.28
C CYS A 140 -9.07 -0.82 0.26
N CYS A 141 -8.18 -0.10 -0.46
CA CYS A 141 -7.30 0.82 0.19
C CYS A 141 -7.11 2.14 -0.57
N ASP A 142 -8.16 2.64 -1.22
CA ASP A 142 -8.10 3.78 -2.16
C ASP A 142 -7.43 3.42 -3.51
N GLN A 143 -7.43 4.35 -4.45
CA GLN A 143 -6.88 4.23 -5.81
C GLN A 143 -5.37 4.53 -5.86
N GLY A 144 -4.64 4.11 -4.82
CA GLY A 144 -3.23 4.49 -4.62
C GLY A 144 -2.27 3.90 -5.64
N ASN A 145 -1.13 4.59 -5.82
CA ASN A 145 0.02 4.13 -6.59
C ASN A 145 1.30 4.66 -5.94
N ARG A 146 2.31 3.80 -5.72
CA ARG A 146 3.51 4.13 -4.92
C ARG A 146 4.72 4.59 -5.72
N GLY A 147 4.63 4.62 -7.04
CA GLY A 147 5.70 5.18 -7.86
C GLY A 147 5.93 4.46 -9.17
N VAL A 148 7.02 4.86 -9.81
CA VAL A 148 7.50 4.31 -11.07
C VAL A 148 8.94 3.83 -10.93
N GLN A 149 9.38 2.98 -11.84
CA GLN A 149 10.79 2.69 -12.04
C GLN A 149 11.25 3.21 -13.39
N VAL A 150 12.53 3.56 -13.51
CA VAL A 150 13.12 4.04 -14.76
C VAL A 150 14.34 3.20 -15.10
N ALA A 151 14.32 2.49 -16.22
CA ALA A 151 15.43 1.67 -16.69
C ALA A 151 15.37 1.44 -18.20
N GLY A 152 16.54 1.29 -18.85
CA GLY A 152 16.61 0.92 -20.27
C GLY A 152 15.85 1.87 -21.21
N GLY A 153 15.83 3.18 -20.88
CA GLY A 153 15.09 4.20 -21.63
C GLY A 153 13.57 4.16 -21.46
N LYS A 154 13.06 3.43 -20.47
CA LYS A 154 11.62 3.25 -20.23
C LYS A 154 11.24 3.62 -18.79
N VAL A 155 9.98 3.98 -18.61
CA VAL A 155 9.31 4.19 -17.31
C VAL A 155 8.30 3.07 -17.10
N PHE A 156 8.34 2.40 -15.96
CA PHE A 156 7.47 1.27 -15.62
C PHE A 156 6.47 1.65 -14.54
N VAL A 157 5.20 1.30 -14.73
CA VAL A 157 4.11 1.58 -13.79
C VAL A 157 3.05 0.47 -13.83
N GLY A 158 2.52 0.10 -12.66
CA GLY A 158 1.34 -0.75 -12.57
C GLY A 158 0.06 0.08 -12.49
N SER A 159 -0.97 -0.27 -13.29
CA SER A 159 -2.31 0.33 -13.16
C SER A 159 -3.17 -0.41 -12.14
N LEU A 160 -4.17 0.28 -11.58
CA LEU A 160 -5.02 -0.30 -10.52
C LEU A 160 -5.68 -1.62 -10.93
N ASP A 161 -6.11 -1.74 -12.19
CA ASP A 161 -6.71 -2.95 -12.76
C ASP A 161 -5.70 -4.06 -13.12
N GLY A 162 -4.43 -3.92 -12.74
CA GLY A 162 -3.47 -5.01 -12.77
C GLY A 162 -2.66 -5.17 -14.05
N TYR A 163 -2.60 -4.15 -14.90
CA TYR A 163 -1.66 -4.13 -16.02
C TYR A 163 -0.32 -3.50 -15.62
N LEU A 164 0.77 -4.04 -16.17
CA LEU A 164 2.09 -3.42 -16.12
C LEU A 164 2.35 -2.73 -17.45
N TYR A 165 2.70 -1.45 -17.41
CA TYR A 165 3.05 -0.65 -18.58
C TYR A 165 4.54 -0.36 -18.58
N ALA A 166 5.14 -0.39 -19.76
CA ALA A 166 6.41 0.26 -20.03
C ALA A 166 6.18 1.41 -21.02
N LEU A 167 6.60 2.60 -20.63
CA LEU A 167 6.46 3.83 -21.40
C LEU A 167 7.84 4.25 -21.89
N ASP A 168 7.96 4.75 -23.12
CA ASP A 168 9.19 5.40 -23.57
C ASP A 168 9.47 6.63 -22.69
N ALA A 169 10.67 6.72 -22.10
CA ALA A 169 10.97 7.75 -21.10
C ALA A 169 10.96 9.18 -21.67
N LYS A 170 11.16 9.34 -22.98
CA LYS A 170 11.19 10.66 -23.62
C LYS A 170 9.82 11.16 -24.03
N THR A 171 8.92 10.25 -24.41
CA THR A 171 7.65 10.59 -25.07
C THR A 171 6.41 10.18 -24.28
N GLY A 172 6.54 9.27 -23.31
CA GLY A 172 5.42 8.69 -22.58
C GLY A 172 4.60 7.68 -23.39
N ALA A 173 4.99 7.38 -24.63
CA ALA A 173 4.29 6.41 -25.47
C ALA A 173 4.43 4.99 -24.90
N VAL A 174 3.34 4.21 -24.94
CA VAL A 174 3.35 2.81 -24.48
C VAL A 174 4.26 1.99 -25.40
N ALA A 175 5.39 1.52 -24.86
CA ALA A 175 6.30 0.60 -25.53
C ALA A 175 5.73 -0.82 -25.50
N TRP A 176 5.20 -1.25 -24.33
CA TRP A 176 4.46 -2.49 -24.17
C TRP A 176 3.53 -2.44 -22.96
N LYS A 177 2.54 -3.35 -22.93
CA LYS A 177 1.58 -3.56 -21.84
C LYS A 177 1.43 -5.06 -21.57
N ALA A 178 1.50 -5.48 -20.31
CA ALA A 178 1.34 -6.87 -19.89
C ALA A 178 0.17 -7.02 -18.91
N ASP A 179 -0.72 -7.99 -19.16
CA ASP A 179 -1.72 -8.40 -18.18
C ASP A 179 -1.03 -9.26 -17.11
N THR A 180 -1.00 -8.77 -15.88
CA THR A 180 -0.36 -9.51 -14.78
C THR A 180 -1.33 -10.42 -14.06
N ILE A 181 -2.64 -10.21 -14.21
CA ILE A 181 -3.68 -10.84 -13.40
C ILE A 181 -3.91 -12.28 -13.85
N ALA A 182 -3.61 -13.23 -12.96
CA ALA A 182 -3.76 -14.66 -13.22
C ALA A 182 -5.23 -15.09 -13.47
N ASP A 183 -6.16 -14.46 -12.75
CA ASP A 183 -7.59 -14.73 -12.83
C ASP A 183 -8.38 -13.43 -12.65
N ARG A 184 -8.87 -12.89 -13.78
CA ARG A 184 -9.63 -11.64 -13.86
C ARG A 184 -11.01 -11.71 -13.16
N LYS A 185 -11.44 -12.89 -12.70
CA LYS A 185 -12.69 -13.05 -11.92
C LYS A 185 -12.50 -12.77 -10.44
N ARG A 186 -11.25 -12.75 -9.95
CA ARG A 186 -10.89 -12.50 -8.56
C ARG A 186 -10.56 -11.03 -8.33
N GLY A 187 -10.68 -10.57 -7.10
CA GLY A 187 -10.48 -9.18 -6.68
C GLY A 187 -9.00 -8.75 -6.61
N TYR A 188 -8.23 -8.90 -7.69
CA TYR A 188 -6.86 -8.40 -7.75
C TYR A 188 -6.78 -6.93 -8.15
N THR A 189 -5.83 -6.22 -7.57
CA THR A 189 -5.41 -4.87 -7.98
C THR A 189 -3.88 -4.71 -7.92
N ILE A 190 -3.32 -3.62 -8.45
CA ILE A 190 -1.92 -3.21 -8.22
C ILE A 190 -1.87 -1.80 -7.65
N THR A 191 -1.04 -1.61 -6.61
CA THR A 191 -0.80 -0.31 -5.97
C THR A 191 0.69 0.00 -5.74
N GLY A 192 1.53 -1.03 -5.54
CA GLY A 192 2.97 -0.86 -5.35
C GLY A 192 3.70 -0.37 -6.59
N ALA A 193 4.88 0.21 -6.38
CA ALA A 193 5.81 0.50 -7.46
C ALA A 193 6.45 -0.82 -7.96
N PRO A 194 6.75 -0.95 -9.26
CA PRO A 194 7.57 -2.06 -9.74
C PRO A 194 9.01 -1.97 -9.20
N GLU A 195 9.78 -3.03 -9.37
CA GLU A 195 11.22 -3.08 -9.04
C GLU A 195 12.05 -3.53 -10.25
N ILE A 196 13.25 -2.97 -10.43
CA ILE A 196 14.16 -3.36 -11.51
C ILE A 196 15.28 -4.25 -10.97
N ALA A 197 15.46 -5.42 -11.58
CA ALA A 197 16.57 -6.32 -11.27
C ALA A 197 17.30 -6.73 -12.56
N GLY A 198 18.26 -5.90 -12.99
CA GLY A 198 18.93 -6.06 -14.27
C GLY A 198 17.96 -5.92 -15.45
N GLY A 199 17.90 -6.91 -16.34
CA GLY A 199 16.98 -6.94 -17.49
C GLY A 199 15.52 -7.26 -17.16
N LEU A 200 15.14 -7.28 -15.88
CA LEU A 200 13.80 -7.66 -15.42
C LEU A 200 13.11 -6.52 -14.68
N VAL A 201 11.80 -6.38 -14.92
CA VAL A 201 10.88 -5.59 -14.11
C VAL A 201 9.96 -6.54 -13.34
N ILE A 202 9.89 -6.35 -12.02
CA ILE A 202 9.16 -7.22 -11.09
C ILE A 202 7.98 -6.44 -10.50
N ILE A 203 6.82 -7.07 -10.47
CA ILE A 203 5.61 -6.49 -9.87
C ILE A 203 4.77 -7.59 -9.21
N GLY A 204 4.17 -7.25 -8.06
CA GLY A 204 3.20 -8.09 -7.37
C GLY A 204 1.76 -7.62 -7.57
N ASN A 205 0.91 -7.81 -6.56
CA ASN A 205 -0.51 -7.46 -6.58
C ASN A 205 -1.05 -7.31 -5.15
N ALA A 206 -2.24 -6.75 -5.03
CA ALA A 206 -3.03 -6.60 -3.79
C ALA A 206 -4.39 -7.32 -3.91
N GLY A 207 -5.08 -7.47 -2.77
CA GLY A 207 -6.43 -8.02 -2.69
C GLY A 207 -6.63 -9.14 -1.66
N ALA A 208 -5.80 -9.24 -0.62
CA ALA A 208 -5.92 -10.31 0.40
C ALA A 208 -7.22 -10.18 1.24
N GLU A 209 -7.82 -8.98 1.25
CA GLU A 209 -9.14 -8.70 1.83
C GLU A 209 -10.29 -9.30 1.01
N TYR A 210 -10.01 -9.71 -0.24
CA TYR A 210 -10.93 -10.32 -1.18
C TYR A 210 -10.52 -11.79 -1.42
N ASP A 211 -10.77 -12.31 -2.63
CA ASP A 211 -10.57 -13.71 -2.97
C ASP A 211 -9.27 -13.98 -3.75
N THR A 212 -8.14 -13.47 -3.28
CA THR A 212 -6.86 -13.57 -4.01
C THR A 212 -5.89 -14.59 -3.43
N ARG A 213 -5.10 -15.19 -4.33
CA ARG A 213 -3.88 -15.97 -4.03
C ARG A 213 -2.65 -15.14 -4.43
N GLY A 214 -1.76 -14.86 -3.51
CA GLY A 214 -0.63 -13.96 -3.74
C GLY A 214 0.44 -14.54 -4.68
N TYR A 215 1.06 -13.65 -5.46
CA TYR A 215 2.21 -13.94 -6.30
C TYR A 215 3.00 -12.67 -6.64
N VAL A 216 4.21 -12.87 -7.12
CA VAL A 216 5.04 -11.85 -7.76
C VAL A 216 5.53 -12.37 -9.12
N THR A 217 5.63 -11.49 -10.11
CA THR A 217 6.01 -11.86 -11.49
C THR A 217 7.11 -10.95 -12.01
N ALA A 218 8.09 -11.55 -12.69
CA ALA A 218 9.11 -10.80 -13.44
C ALA A 218 8.83 -10.84 -14.93
N TYR A 219 9.03 -9.71 -15.59
CA TYR A 219 8.91 -9.51 -17.03
C TYR A 219 10.21 -8.94 -17.58
N ALA A 220 10.56 -9.28 -18.82
CA ALA A 220 11.69 -8.64 -19.49
C ALA A 220 11.40 -7.16 -19.76
N ILE A 221 12.36 -6.28 -19.47
CA ILE A 221 12.19 -4.83 -19.64
C ILE A 221 12.00 -4.41 -21.11
N ASP A 222 12.48 -5.22 -22.05
CA ASP A 222 12.50 -4.88 -23.46
C ASP A 222 11.15 -5.10 -24.16
N ASP A 223 10.49 -6.22 -23.88
CA ASP A 223 9.30 -6.66 -24.62
C ASP A 223 8.10 -7.04 -23.73
N GLY A 224 8.24 -6.99 -22.40
CA GLY A 224 7.19 -7.35 -21.45
C GLY A 224 6.90 -8.84 -21.39
N ARG A 225 7.75 -9.71 -21.94
CA ARG A 225 7.58 -11.15 -21.85
C ARG A 225 7.79 -11.61 -20.41
N GLN A 226 6.86 -12.40 -19.89
CA GLN A 226 6.98 -13.02 -18.57
C GLN A 226 8.21 -13.94 -18.53
N ALA A 227 9.13 -13.68 -17.60
CA ALA A 227 10.31 -14.50 -17.35
C ALA A 227 9.99 -15.63 -16.37
N TRP A 228 9.41 -15.29 -15.22
CA TRP A 228 9.01 -16.25 -14.19
C TRP A 228 7.90 -15.66 -13.31
N ARG A 229 7.21 -16.54 -12.57
CA ARG A 229 6.22 -16.19 -11.55
C ARG A 229 6.44 -17.05 -10.30
N PHE A 230 6.43 -16.41 -9.13
CA PHE A 230 6.47 -17.07 -7.83
C PHE A 230 5.14 -16.86 -7.10
N TRP A 231 4.43 -17.95 -6.81
CA TRP A 231 3.26 -17.93 -5.93
C TRP A 231 3.70 -18.01 -4.47
N THR A 232 3.09 -17.19 -3.61
CA THR A 232 3.51 -17.07 -2.21
C THR A 232 2.86 -18.10 -1.30
N ILE A 233 1.75 -18.72 -1.72
CA ILE A 233 1.08 -19.76 -0.95
C ILE A 233 0.67 -20.94 -1.85
N PRO A 234 0.42 -22.13 -1.28
CA PRO A 234 -0.08 -23.29 -2.04
C PRO A 234 -1.47 -23.05 -2.65
N HIS A 235 -1.81 -23.85 -3.66
CA HIS A 235 -3.20 -24.03 -4.12
C HIS A 235 -3.80 -25.33 -3.58
N ASP A 236 -5.09 -25.56 -3.82
CA ASP A 236 -5.78 -26.80 -3.41
C ASP A 236 -5.05 -28.04 -3.97
N PRO A 237 -4.48 -28.92 -3.12
CA PRO A 237 -3.78 -30.11 -3.62
C PRO A 237 -4.68 -31.07 -4.41
N LYS A 238 -6.01 -30.90 -4.38
CA LYS A 238 -6.95 -31.65 -5.22
C LYS A 238 -6.90 -31.25 -6.69
N VAL A 239 -6.41 -30.05 -7.03
CA VAL A 239 -6.33 -29.60 -8.44
C VAL A 239 -5.01 -29.96 -9.12
N GLY A 240 -4.02 -30.43 -8.36
CA GLY A 240 -2.77 -30.95 -8.92
C GLY A 240 -1.55 -30.73 -8.00
N PRO A 241 -0.34 -31.05 -8.49
CA PRO A 241 0.90 -30.72 -7.79
C PRO A 241 1.11 -29.20 -7.69
N GLN A 242 1.88 -28.78 -6.69
CA GLN A 242 2.24 -27.37 -6.50
C GLN A 242 3.26 -26.92 -7.57
N GLU A 243 3.32 -25.61 -7.83
CA GLU A 243 4.16 -25.04 -8.88
C GLU A 243 5.67 -25.12 -8.57
N SER A 244 6.05 -25.34 -7.31
CA SER A 244 7.45 -25.44 -6.89
C SER A 244 7.65 -26.32 -5.67
N GLU A 245 8.89 -26.77 -5.45
CA GLU A 245 9.27 -27.51 -4.23
C GLU A 245 9.03 -26.69 -2.95
N ALA A 246 9.20 -25.36 -3.03
CA ALA A 246 8.88 -24.45 -1.93
C ALA A 246 7.40 -24.60 -1.53
N LEU A 247 6.50 -24.58 -2.49
CA LEU A 247 5.06 -24.70 -2.23
C LEU A 247 4.64 -26.11 -1.78
N GLU A 248 5.30 -27.16 -2.24
CA GLU A 248 5.11 -28.52 -1.71
C GLU A 248 5.51 -28.62 -0.22
N LYS A 249 6.57 -27.90 0.20
CA LYS A 249 6.95 -27.80 1.61
C LYS A 249 5.97 -26.94 2.39
N ALA A 250 5.56 -25.80 1.83
CA ALA A 250 4.63 -24.88 2.45
C ALA A 250 3.26 -25.52 2.70
N LEU A 251 2.76 -26.35 1.77
CA LEU A 251 1.48 -27.07 1.88
C LEU A 251 1.34 -27.86 3.17
N LYS A 252 2.44 -28.39 3.73
CA LYS A 252 2.45 -29.12 5.01
C LYS A 252 2.11 -28.26 6.22
N THR A 253 2.14 -26.94 6.06
CA THR A 253 1.78 -25.96 7.08
C THR A 253 0.35 -25.45 6.95
N TRP A 254 -0.44 -25.99 6.01
CA TRP A 254 -1.85 -25.66 5.80
C TRP A 254 -2.73 -26.88 6.10
N ASP A 255 -3.95 -26.64 6.56
CA ASP A 255 -4.98 -27.67 6.69
C ASP A 255 -5.39 -28.17 5.29
N PRO A 256 -5.53 -29.49 5.04
CA PRO A 256 -6.07 -30.01 3.78
C PRO A 256 -7.46 -29.45 3.39
N ASN A 257 -8.23 -28.96 4.36
CA ASN A 257 -9.54 -28.33 4.21
C ASN A 257 -9.48 -26.80 4.32
N SER A 258 -8.31 -26.19 4.11
CA SER A 258 -8.20 -24.74 3.98
C SER A 258 -9.18 -24.19 2.94
N ARG A 259 -9.57 -22.92 3.11
CA ARG A 259 -10.48 -22.20 2.19
C ARG A 259 -9.78 -21.77 0.91
N TRP A 260 -9.29 -22.75 0.15
CA TRP A 260 -8.64 -22.56 -1.15
C TRP A 260 -9.53 -21.84 -2.16
N ASP A 261 -10.86 -21.94 -2.01
CA ASP A 261 -11.84 -21.21 -2.80
C ASP A 261 -11.71 -19.68 -2.64
N ILE A 262 -11.43 -19.20 -1.42
CA ILE A 262 -11.18 -17.79 -1.09
C ILE A 262 -9.75 -17.35 -1.44
N GLY A 263 -8.86 -18.26 -1.84
CA GLY A 263 -7.56 -17.92 -2.40
C GLY A 263 -6.41 -17.85 -1.38
N GLY A 264 -6.67 -17.59 -0.10
CA GLY A 264 -5.69 -17.77 0.99
C GLY A 264 -4.84 -16.54 1.34
N GLY A 265 -4.77 -15.51 0.48
CA GLY A 265 -4.02 -14.27 0.72
C GLY A 265 -2.55 -14.32 0.27
N GLY A 266 -1.65 -13.67 1.02
CA GLY A 266 -0.20 -13.68 0.76
C GLY A 266 0.25 -12.73 -0.35
N THR A 267 -0.52 -11.68 -0.64
CA THR A 267 -0.28 -10.74 -1.73
C THR A 267 1.01 -9.92 -1.52
N VAL A 268 1.71 -9.61 -2.61
CA VAL A 268 2.99 -8.88 -2.60
C VAL A 268 2.74 -7.46 -3.11
N TRP A 269 2.18 -6.60 -2.26
CA TRP A 269 1.57 -5.34 -2.72
C TRP A 269 2.47 -4.10 -2.62
N ASP A 270 3.66 -4.23 -2.00
CA ASP A 270 4.60 -3.11 -1.81
C ASP A 270 6.07 -3.57 -1.79
N ALA A 271 6.56 -4.17 -0.70
CA ALA A 271 7.97 -4.56 -0.54
C ALA A 271 8.49 -5.55 -1.61
N ILE A 272 9.17 -5.02 -2.62
CA ILE A 272 9.96 -5.74 -3.61
C ILE A 272 11.29 -4.98 -3.76
N SER A 273 12.42 -5.65 -3.53
CA SER A 273 13.73 -5.00 -3.57
C SER A 273 14.75 -5.92 -4.23
N TYR A 274 15.58 -5.36 -5.11
CA TYR A 274 16.70 -6.10 -5.70
C TYR A 274 17.97 -5.92 -4.87
N ASP A 275 18.57 -7.05 -4.49
CA ASP A 275 19.83 -7.12 -3.78
C ASP A 275 20.97 -7.49 -4.76
N PRO A 276 21.76 -6.50 -5.23
CA PRO A 276 22.88 -6.75 -6.14
C PRO A 276 24.08 -7.46 -5.49
N LEU A 277 24.18 -7.50 -4.15
CA LEU A 277 25.29 -8.16 -3.46
C LEU A 277 25.18 -9.69 -3.57
N PHE A 278 23.96 -10.21 -3.47
CA PHE A 278 23.68 -11.65 -3.51
C PHE A 278 22.92 -12.11 -4.77
N ASP A 279 22.74 -11.19 -5.74
CA ASP A 279 21.98 -11.38 -6.98
C ASP A 279 20.61 -12.03 -6.72
N GLN A 280 19.80 -11.40 -5.87
CA GLN A 280 18.51 -11.93 -5.41
C GLN A 280 17.44 -10.84 -5.38
N VAL A 281 16.19 -11.23 -5.60
CA VAL A 281 15.02 -10.37 -5.38
C VAL A 281 14.44 -10.74 -4.03
N ILE A 282 14.29 -9.77 -3.14
CA ILE A 282 13.70 -9.96 -1.81
C ILE A 282 12.31 -9.35 -1.82
N ILE A 283 11.32 -10.14 -1.40
CA ILE A 283 9.91 -9.73 -1.32
C ILE A 283 9.39 -9.83 0.11
N GLY A 284 8.48 -8.94 0.45
CA GLY A 284 7.60 -9.07 1.61
C GLY A 284 6.24 -9.61 1.20
N THR A 285 5.73 -10.63 1.89
CA THR A 285 4.40 -11.21 1.60
C THR A 285 3.34 -10.73 2.60
N GLY A 286 2.10 -10.64 2.11
CA GLY A 286 0.97 -10.14 2.87
C GLY A 286 0.27 -11.17 3.77
N ASN A 287 -0.81 -10.67 4.36
CA ASN A 287 -1.69 -11.33 5.31
C ASN A 287 -2.50 -12.48 4.69
N GLY A 288 -3.07 -13.32 5.54
CA GLY A 288 -3.97 -14.37 5.14
C GLY A 288 -5.38 -13.85 4.80
N GLY A 289 -5.99 -14.40 3.75
CA GLY A 289 -7.39 -14.15 3.37
C GLY A 289 -8.19 -15.46 3.38
N PRO A 290 -9.27 -15.62 4.17
CA PRO A 290 -9.80 -14.67 5.15
C PRO A 290 -8.86 -14.48 6.36
N TYR A 291 -9.10 -13.43 7.17
CA TYR A 291 -8.24 -13.12 8.32
C TYR A 291 -8.28 -14.22 9.39
N PRO A 292 -9.43 -14.71 9.87
CA PRO A 292 -9.44 -15.68 10.97
C PRO A 292 -8.76 -16.99 10.57
N LEU A 293 -7.68 -17.34 11.27
CA LEU A 293 -6.92 -18.57 10.99
C LEU A 293 -7.84 -19.79 10.98
N HIS A 294 -8.71 -19.93 11.97
CA HIS A 294 -9.62 -21.08 12.07
C HIS A 294 -10.71 -21.13 11.00
N THR A 295 -10.95 -20.02 10.28
CA THR A 295 -11.77 -20.03 9.07
C THR A 295 -10.94 -20.40 7.85
N ARG A 296 -9.73 -19.84 7.71
CA ARG A 296 -8.84 -20.05 6.57
C ARG A 296 -8.20 -21.44 6.53
N SER A 297 -7.75 -21.94 7.68
CA SER A 297 -7.04 -23.19 7.91
C SER A 297 -7.51 -23.79 9.24
N PRO A 298 -8.58 -24.60 9.25
CA PRO A 298 -9.31 -24.96 10.48
C PRO A 298 -8.47 -25.57 11.60
N SER A 299 -7.53 -26.47 11.27
CA SER A 299 -6.60 -27.09 12.22
C SER A 299 -5.41 -26.21 12.59
N GLY A 300 -5.34 -24.97 12.10
CA GLY A 300 -4.23 -24.05 12.26
C GLY A 300 -3.11 -24.31 11.26
N GLY A 301 -1.87 -24.14 11.71
CA GLY A 301 -0.66 -24.24 10.89
C GLY A 301 0.00 -22.88 10.65
N ASP A 302 1.30 -22.89 10.39
CA ASP A 302 2.07 -21.66 10.18
C ASP A 302 1.63 -20.91 8.89
N ASN A 303 0.95 -21.59 7.96
CA ASN A 303 0.43 -21.04 6.70
C ASN A 303 1.49 -20.33 5.85
N LEU A 304 2.58 -21.03 5.53
CA LEU A 304 3.64 -20.49 4.69
C LEU A 304 3.17 -20.19 3.25
N TYR A 305 3.61 -19.12 2.59
CA TYR A 305 4.54 -18.08 3.05
C TYR A 305 3.81 -16.77 3.36
N LEU A 306 2.73 -16.80 4.15
CA LEU A 306 2.10 -15.57 4.66
C LEU A 306 3.08 -14.79 5.57
N ASP A 307 2.96 -13.46 5.56
CA ASP A 307 3.71 -12.53 6.42
C ASP A 307 5.20 -12.89 6.58
N SER A 308 5.87 -13.05 5.44
CA SER A 308 7.24 -13.52 5.33
C SER A 308 8.09 -12.59 4.47
N VAL A 309 9.37 -12.49 4.82
CA VAL A 309 10.41 -12.02 3.90
C VAL A 309 10.94 -13.23 3.14
N VAL A 310 10.94 -13.17 1.80
CA VAL A 310 11.34 -14.27 0.93
C VAL A 310 12.38 -13.77 -0.06
N ALA A 311 13.52 -14.47 -0.17
CA ALA A 311 14.48 -14.21 -1.23
C ALA A 311 14.32 -15.20 -2.38
N LEU A 312 14.33 -14.65 -3.59
CA LEU A 312 14.20 -15.37 -4.85
C LEU A 312 15.47 -15.20 -5.67
N ASP A 313 15.86 -16.24 -6.39
CA ASP A 313 16.81 -16.11 -7.47
C ASP A 313 16.28 -15.14 -8.52
N ARG A 314 17.08 -14.14 -8.88
CA ARG A 314 16.66 -13.09 -9.81
C ARG A 314 16.25 -13.65 -11.17
N LYS A 315 16.95 -14.68 -11.68
CA LYS A 315 16.78 -15.18 -13.04
C LYS A 315 15.66 -16.21 -13.13
N THR A 316 15.51 -17.05 -12.12
CA THR A 316 14.57 -18.19 -12.18
C THR A 316 13.31 -17.99 -11.34
N GLY A 317 13.34 -17.09 -10.35
CA GLY A 317 12.26 -16.95 -9.36
C GLY A 317 12.22 -18.08 -8.33
N GLU A 318 13.21 -18.97 -8.31
CA GLU A 318 13.30 -20.04 -7.32
C GLU A 318 13.64 -19.47 -5.94
N MET A 319 12.98 -19.96 -4.89
CA MET A 319 13.20 -19.48 -3.53
C MET A 319 14.57 -19.91 -3.00
N LYS A 320 15.37 -18.93 -2.55
CA LYS A 320 16.67 -19.12 -1.89
C LYS A 320 16.50 -19.36 -0.39
N TRP A 321 15.76 -18.48 0.29
CA TRP A 321 15.45 -18.58 1.71
C TRP A 321 14.16 -17.82 2.04
N TYR A 322 13.61 -18.07 3.23
CA TYR A 322 12.51 -17.27 3.77
C TYR A 322 12.67 -17.07 5.29
N PHE A 323 12.06 -16.02 5.80
CA PHE A 323 11.86 -15.74 7.22
C PHE A 323 10.41 -15.32 7.45
N GLN A 324 9.66 -16.13 8.19
CA GLN A 324 8.26 -15.82 8.50
C GLN A 324 8.20 -14.94 9.76
N GLU A 325 7.67 -13.73 9.58
CA GLU A 325 7.62 -12.70 10.62
C GLU A 325 6.39 -12.86 11.52
N THR A 326 5.27 -13.28 10.93
CA THR A 326 4.00 -13.52 11.64
C THR A 326 3.44 -14.91 11.26
N PRO A 327 3.89 -16.00 11.89
CA PRO A 327 3.26 -17.30 11.73
C PRO A 327 1.82 -17.25 12.24
N GLN A 328 0.94 -18.06 11.64
CA GLN A 328 -0.46 -18.17 12.07
C GLN A 328 -1.22 -16.83 11.99
N ASP A 329 -0.86 -15.96 11.05
CA ASP A 329 -1.50 -14.64 10.89
C ASP A 329 -3.01 -14.73 10.95
N SER A 330 -3.59 -13.95 11.86
CA SER A 330 -5.02 -13.82 11.99
C SER A 330 -5.44 -12.36 12.08
N TRP A 331 -4.53 -11.42 11.84
CA TRP A 331 -4.64 -10.05 12.36
C TRP A 331 -4.34 -8.97 11.32
N ASP A 332 -4.08 -9.37 10.06
CA ASP A 332 -3.64 -8.47 9.00
C ASP A 332 -2.31 -7.79 9.36
N LEU A 333 -1.30 -8.60 9.70
CA LEU A 333 0.04 -8.15 10.10
C LEU A 333 1.09 -8.40 9.01
N THR A 334 0.79 -7.88 7.82
CA THR A 334 1.62 -7.94 6.60
C THR A 334 3.11 -7.69 6.81
N ALA A 335 3.95 -8.48 6.13
CA ALA A 335 5.39 -8.27 6.01
C ALA A 335 5.77 -7.45 4.76
N THR A 336 4.84 -6.67 4.20
CA THR A 336 5.00 -5.93 2.94
C THR A 336 5.51 -4.51 3.12
N ALA A 337 5.86 -4.08 4.33
CA ALA A 337 6.38 -2.73 4.57
C ALA A 337 7.75 -2.56 3.87
N PRO A 338 8.09 -1.36 3.36
CA PRO A 338 9.37 -1.16 2.68
C PRO A 338 10.56 -1.59 3.52
N MET A 339 11.47 -2.33 2.89
CA MET A 339 12.69 -2.85 3.50
C MET A 339 13.86 -1.89 3.26
N VAL A 340 14.76 -1.80 4.24
CA VAL A 340 16.02 -1.05 4.08
C VAL A 340 17.20 -2.00 4.19
N PHE A 341 18.08 -1.99 3.20
CA PHE A 341 19.34 -2.72 3.28
C PHE A 341 20.41 -1.88 3.97
N ALA A 342 21.15 -2.51 4.88
CA ALA A 342 22.20 -1.85 5.65
C ALA A 342 23.37 -2.79 5.91
N GLU A 343 24.45 -2.24 6.48
CA GLU A 343 25.52 -3.00 7.11
C GLU A 343 25.57 -2.61 8.60
N LEU A 344 25.45 -3.59 9.49
CA LEU A 344 25.51 -3.37 10.95
C LEU A 344 26.59 -4.24 11.58
N GLU A 345 27.19 -3.75 12.67
CA GLU A 345 28.05 -4.58 13.51
C GLU A 345 27.20 -5.47 14.44
N VAL A 346 27.22 -6.77 14.18
CA VAL A 346 26.49 -7.77 14.96
C VAL A 346 27.47 -8.85 15.42
N GLY A 347 27.57 -9.03 16.74
CA GLY A 347 28.46 -10.06 17.31
C GLY A 347 29.95 -9.84 17.01
N GLY A 348 30.38 -8.58 16.84
CA GLY A 348 31.76 -8.22 16.54
C GLY A 348 32.16 -8.34 15.06
N ALA A 349 31.20 -8.58 14.16
CA ALA A 349 31.43 -8.60 12.72
C ALA A 349 30.41 -7.70 12.00
N LYS A 350 30.85 -7.07 10.91
CA LYS A 350 29.97 -6.36 9.98
C LYS A 350 29.13 -7.36 9.20
N ARG A 351 27.81 -7.16 9.18
CA ARG A 351 26.84 -8.05 8.54
C ARG A 351 25.96 -7.26 7.57
N PRO A 352 25.74 -7.75 6.34
CA PRO A 352 24.71 -7.21 5.46
C PRO A 352 23.35 -7.63 5.98
N VAL A 353 22.49 -6.65 6.27
CA VAL A 353 21.20 -6.87 6.92
C VAL A 353 20.06 -6.19 6.19
N ILE A 354 18.86 -6.71 6.42
CA ILE A 354 17.58 -6.06 6.17
C ILE A 354 17.12 -5.47 7.49
N LEU A 355 16.83 -4.17 7.50
CA LEU A 355 16.10 -3.50 8.54
C LEU A 355 14.63 -3.52 8.13
N HIS A 356 13.81 -4.27 8.85
CA HIS A 356 12.41 -4.42 8.52
C HIS A 356 11.53 -4.16 9.74
N THR A 357 10.58 -3.25 9.57
CA THR A 357 9.60 -2.88 10.60
C THR A 357 8.20 -3.09 10.02
N PRO A 358 7.69 -4.32 9.99
CA PRO A 358 6.37 -4.65 9.42
C PRO A 358 5.22 -4.18 10.32
N LYS A 359 3.98 -4.52 9.94
CA LYS A 359 2.78 -4.20 10.75
C LYS A 359 2.84 -4.78 12.16
N ASN A 360 3.50 -5.93 12.35
CA ASN A 360 3.46 -6.75 13.55
C ASN A 360 4.04 -6.13 14.84
N GLY A 361 4.71 -4.98 14.74
CA GLY A 361 5.18 -4.21 15.90
C GLY A 361 6.58 -4.54 16.37
N PHE A 362 7.35 -5.35 15.64
CA PHE A 362 8.76 -5.61 15.91
C PHE A 362 9.67 -4.91 14.90
N PHE A 363 10.84 -4.49 15.36
CA PHE A 363 11.99 -4.16 14.52
C PHE A 363 12.80 -5.44 14.35
N LEU A 364 12.85 -5.92 13.12
CA LEU A 364 13.56 -7.13 12.72
C LEU A 364 14.84 -6.73 11.98
N VAL A 365 15.96 -7.30 12.42
CA VAL A 365 17.25 -7.21 11.72
C VAL A 365 17.53 -8.59 11.16
N ILE A 366 17.49 -8.74 9.84
CA ILE A 366 17.56 -10.04 9.16
C ILE A 366 18.84 -10.10 8.35
N ASP A 367 19.58 -11.20 8.45
CA ASP A 367 20.77 -11.43 7.62
C ASP A 367 20.38 -11.62 6.15
N ARG A 368 20.92 -10.81 5.24
CA ARG A 368 20.56 -10.81 3.81
C ARG A 368 20.97 -12.06 3.05
N GLU A 369 22.03 -12.72 3.49
CA GLU A 369 22.53 -13.93 2.82
C GLU A 369 21.68 -15.15 3.17
N THR A 370 21.26 -15.24 4.44
CA THR A 370 20.70 -16.48 5.00
C THR A 370 19.25 -16.39 5.44
N GLY A 371 18.67 -15.19 5.52
CA GLY A 371 17.33 -14.96 6.07
C GLY A 371 17.22 -15.12 7.58
N LYS A 372 18.34 -15.30 8.30
CA LYS A 372 18.29 -15.53 9.76
C LYS A 372 18.05 -14.22 10.51
N PRO A 373 17.14 -14.20 11.50
CA PRO A 373 16.97 -13.02 12.35
C PRO A 373 18.18 -12.87 13.28
N LEU A 374 18.79 -11.69 13.25
CA LEU A 374 19.91 -11.28 14.09
C LEU A 374 19.43 -10.50 15.32
N ALA A 375 18.33 -9.75 15.19
CA ALA A 375 17.66 -9.07 16.29
C ALA A 375 16.15 -8.94 16.02
N ALA A 376 15.36 -8.91 17.08
CA ALA A 376 13.91 -8.74 17.02
C ALA A 376 13.42 -8.02 18.28
N ASN A 377 13.11 -6.73 18.16
CA ASN A 377 12.79 -5.86 19.31
C ASN A 377 11.41 -5.24 19.15
N ALA A 378 10.58 -5.27 20.19
CA ALA A 378 9.26 -4.62 20.15
C ALA A 378 9.41 -3.09 19.99
N LEU A 379 8.72 -2.52 19.00
CA LEU A 379 8.61 -1.08 18.77
C LEU A 379 7.42 -0.46 19.52
N VAL A 380 6.38 -1.25 19.73
CA VAL A 380 5.11 -0.85 20.33
C VAL A 380 4.62 -1.94 21.26
N ARG A 381 3.52 -1.71 21.99
CA ARG A 381 2.85 -2.80 22.71
C ARG A 381 2.44 -3.90 21.73
N THR A 382 2.63 -5.15 22.15
CA THR A 382 2.24 -6.34 21.40
C THR A 382 1.42 -7.26 22.30
N SER A 383 0.30 -7.79 21.80
CA SER A 383 -0.50 -8.81 22.50
C SER A 383 -0.65 -10.12 21.71
N TRP A 384 -0.23 -10.16 20.44
CA TRP A 384 -0.18 -11.40 19.65
C TRP A 384 1.06 -12.24 19.95
N ALA A 385 2.16 -11.60 20.35
CA ALA A 385 3.39 -12.23 20.79
C ALA A 385 4.05 -11.43 21.92
N SER A 386 4.74 -12.15 22.81
CA SER A 386 5.46 -11.60 23.96
C SER A 386 6.94 -11.31 23.70
N GLY A 387 7.48 -11.79 22.58
CA GLY A 387 8.90 -11.66 22.22
C GLY A 387 9.31 -12.67 21.16
N TRP A 388 10.62 -12.88 21.03
CA TRP A 388 11.22 -13.72 19.99
C TRP A 388 12.24 -14.70 20.55
N ASN A 389 12.23 -15.92 20.00
CA ASN A 389 13.32 -16.87 20.15
C ASN A 389 14.22 -16.81 18.91
N LEU A 390 15.32 -16.07 19.00
CA LEU A 390 16.28 -15.90 17.89
C LEU A 390 17.00 -17.20 17.50
N LYS A 391 17.05 -18.21 18.37
CA LYS A 391 17.64 -19.52 18.01
C LYS A 391 16.76 -20.30 17.05
N THR A 392 15.44 -20.23 17.25
CA THR A 392 14.46 -20.89 16.38
C THR A 392 13.97 -19.98 15.26
N GLY A 393 14.22 -18.67 15.36
CA GLY A 393 13.69 -17.66 14.46
C GLY A 393 12.16 -17.56 14.52
N LYS A 394 11.55 -17.80 15.68
CA LYS A 394 10.09 -17.76 15.85
C LYS A 394 9.67 -16.80 16.97
N PRO A 395 8.52 -16.11 16.82
CA PRO A 395 7.92 -15.35 17.91
C PRO A 395 7.34 -16.28 18.99
N ILE A 396 7.22 -15.76 20.20
CA ILE A 396 6.55 -16.42 21.33
C ILE A 396 5.09 -15.96 21.34
N LEU A 397 4.23 -16.72 20.66
CA LEU A 397 2.81 -16.42 20.50
C LEU A 397 2.06 -16.40 21.85
N THR A 398 1.06 -15.54 21.95
CA THR A 398 0.18 -15.39 23.12
C THR A 398 -1.30 -15.49 22.72
N PRO A 399 -1.75 -16.67 22.22
CA PRO A 399 -3.10 -16.87 21.69
C PRO A 399 -4.21 -16.56 22.71
N GLU A 400 -3.94 -16.68 24.01
CA GLU A 400 -4.86 -16.27 25.07
C GLU A 400 -5.31 -14.80 24.97
N PHE A 401 -4.51 -13.96 24.31
CA PHE A 401 -4.76 -12.53 24.10
C PHE A 401 -5.07 -12.14 22.65
N SER A 402 -4.88 -13.05 21.69
CA SER A 402 -4.96 -12.73 20.26
C SER A 402 -5.83 -13.66 19.43
N ASP A 403 -6.13 -14.87 19.91
CA ASP A 403 -7.09 -15.77 19.24
C ASP A 403 -8.52 -15.33 19.55
N TYR A 404 -9.19 -14.79 18.53
CA TYR A 404 -10.57 -14.30 18.61
C TYR A 404 -11.59 -15.28 18.00
N SER A 405 -11.21 -16.54 17.79
CA SER A 405 -12.08 -17.57 17.19
C SER A 405 -13.33 -17.88 18.03
N THR A 406 -13.24 -17.75 19.35
CA THR A 406 -14.35 -18.04 20.29
C THR A 406 -14.90 -16.81 21.00
N GLY A 407 -14.46 -15.61 20.65
CA GLY A 407 -14.89 -14.37 21.31
C GLY A 407 -13.98 -13.17 21.04
N PRO A 408 -14.37 -11.97 21.49
CA PRO A 408 -13.63 -10.75 21.22
C PRO A 408 -12.23 -10.74 21.84
N LYS A 409 -11.26 -10.17 21.11
CA LYS A 409 -9.92 -9.83 21.62
C LYS A 409 -9.55 -8.41 21.25
N ILE A 410 -8.80 -7.73 22.11
CA ILE A 410 -8.16 -6.46 21.75
C ILE A 410 -6.71 -6.79 21.41
N VAL A 411 -6.41 -6.81 20.12
CA VAL A 411 -5.12 -7.22 19.57
C VAL A 411 -4.26 -6.00 19.29
N PHE A 412 -2.99 -6.06 19.70
CA PHE A 412 -1.95 -5.06 19.43
C PHE A 412 -0.76 -5.72 18.73
N PRO A 413 -0.21 -5.12 17.66
CA PRO A 413 -0.71 -3.91 16.98
C PRO A 413 -2.03 -4.16 16.23
N ALA A 414 -2.67 -3.08 15.81
CA ALA A 414 -3.86 -3.12 14.98
C ALA A 414 -3.53 -3.50 13.52
N SER A 415 -4.55 -3.79 12.70
CA SER A 415 -4.44 -4.05 11.26
C SER A 415 -3.87 -2.87 10.45
N SER A 416 -3.94 -1.63 10.99
CA SER A 416 -3.18 -0.49 10.43
C SER A 416 -1.66 -0.66 10.53
N GLY A 417 -1.21 -1.60 11.37
CA GLY A 417 0.18 -1.86 11.70
C GLY A 417 0.82 -0.83 12.61
N ALA A 418 1.89 -1.25 13.29
CA ALA A 418 2.83 -0.33 13.92
C ALA A 418 3.57 0.53 12.89
N ARG A 419 3.81 -0.08 11.73
CA ARG A 419 4.37 0.48 10.51
C ARG A 419 3.60 -0.11 9.34
N ASN A 420 3.48 0.64 8.26
CA ASN A 420 2.73 0.26 7.06
C ASN A 420 3.59 0.69 5.85
N TRP A 421 2.97 1.03 4.72
CA TRP A 421 3.65 1.38 3.47
C TRP A 421 4.49 2.68 3.51
N HIS A 422 4.24 3.58 4.46
CA HIS A 422 4.95 4.87 4.55
C HIS A 422 6.47 4.65 4.71
N PRO A 423 7.33 5.07 3.75
CA PRO A 423 8.75 4.72 3.81
C PRO A 423 9.49 5.26 5.04
N ALA A 424 10.46 4.50 5.53
CA ALA A 424 11.43 4.95 6.52
C ALA A 424 12.70 5.45 5.86
N ALA A 425 13.50 6.20 6.60
CA ALA A 425 14.86 6.55 6.19
C ALA A 425 15.91 5.96 7.12
N TYR A 426 17.09 5.62 6.61
CA TYR A 426 18.23 5.15 7.39
C TYR A 426 19.46 6.00 7.12
N ASP A 427 20.00 6.64 8.16
CA ASP A 427 21.27 7.35 8.09
C ASP A 427 22.41 6.40 8.49
N PRO A 428 23.23 5.91 7.54
CA PRO A 428 24.34 5.00 7.83
C PRO A 428 25.49 5.67 8.61
N ALA A 429 25.64 7.00 8.53
CA ALA A 429 26.69 7.71 9.25
C ALA A 429 26.38 7.82 10.75
N ARG A 430 25.09 7.95 11.09
CA ARG A 430 24.63 8.02 12.49
C ARG A 430 24.10 6.69 13.04
N ASN A 431 23.94 5.68 12.17
CA ASN A 431 23.28 4.42 12.48
C ASN A 431 21.90 4.62 13.13
N LEU A 432 21.08 5.46 12.49
CA LEU A 432 19.73 5.79 12.97
C LEU A 432 18.69 5.50 11.88
N TYR A 433 17.62 4.84 12.29
CA TYR A 433 16.44 4.56 11.47
C TYR A 433 15.30 5.51 11.86
N PHE A 434 14.78 6.26 10.89
CA PHE A 434 13.75 7.27 11.09
C PHE A 434 12.42 6.81 10.50
N ALA A 435 11.38 6.74 11.33
CA ALA A 435 10.10 6.19 10.91
C ALA A 435 8.92 6.76 11.71
N SER A 436 7.77 6.93 11.04
CA SER A 436 6.47 7.10 11.71
C SER A 436 6.02 5.79 12.32
N VAL A 437 5.91 5.70 13.65
CA VAL A 437 5.52 4.52 14.41
C VAL A 437 4.20 4.77 15.14
N VAL A 438 3.27 3.83 15.04
CA VAL A 438 1.99 3.89 15.76
C VAL A 438 1.80 2.72 16.71
N ASP A 439 1.67 3.02 17.99
CA ASP A 439 1.21 2.05 19.00
C ASP A 439 -0.32 2.16 19.09
N MET A 440 -1.05 1.21 18.51
CA MET A 440 -2.52 1.14 18.52
C MET A 440 -2.96 -0.31 18.33
N GLY A 441 -4.14 -0.67 18.85
CA GLY A 441 -4.74 -2.00 18.67
C GLY A 441 -6.10 -1.95 17.97
N ASN A 442 -6.71 -3.11 17.75
CA ASN A 442 -8.13 -3.25 17.41
C ASN A 442 -8.81 -4.31 18.27
N LEU A 443 -10.06 -4.04 18.65
CA LEU A 443 -11.00 -5.09 18.96
C LEU A 443 -11.25 -5.93 17.69
N MET A 444 -11.10 -7.25 17.78
CA MET A 444 -11.43 -8.22 16.73
C MET A 444 -12.40 -9.25 17.26
N PHE A 445 -13.37 -9.65 16.44
CA PHE A 445 -14.24 -10.78 16.68
C PHE A 445 -14.87 -11.27 15.37
N ILE A 446 -15.28 -12.53 15.35
CA ILE A 446 -16.12 -13.06 14.26
C ILE A 446 -17.57 -12.66 14.55
N ASN A 447 -18.25 -12.06 13.57
CA ASN A 447 -19.66 -11.73 13.71
C ASN A 447 -20.50 -13.00 13.94
N PRO A 448 -21.48 -12.99 14.85
CA PRO A 448 -22.35 -14.14 15.07
C PRO A 448 -23.00 -14.64 13.77
N GLY A 449 -22.86 -15.94 13.48
CA GLY A 449 -23.37 -16.56 12.26
C GLY A 449 -22.46 -16.42 11.02
N GLN A 450 -21.27 -15.80 11.16
CA GLN A 450 -20.26 -15.67 10.11
C GLN A 450 -19.03 -16.56 10.35
N ASP A 451 -19.15 -17.60 11.17
CA ASP A 451 -18.10 -18.60 11.42
C ASP A 451 -17.81 -19.50 10.21
N LYS A 452 -18.73 -19.53 9.23
CA LYS A 452 -18.60 -20.24 7.96
C LYS A 452 -19.02 -19.34 6.80
N PRO A 453 -18.20 -18.34 6.44
CA PRO A 453 -18.56 -17.37 5.41
C PRO A 453 -18.75 -18.05 4.06
N VAL A 454 -19.86 -17.73 3.39
CA VAL A 454 -20.15 -18.20 2.03
C VAL A 454 -19.23 -17.47 1.05
N TYR A 455 -18.52 -18.22 0.21
CA TYR A 455 -17.70 -17.64 -0.83
C TYR A 455 -18.57 -16.96 -1.89
N ARG A 456 -18.27 -15.69 -2.18
CA ARG A 456 -18.83 -14.91 -3.28
C ARG A 456 -17.66 -14.35 -4.10
N PRO A 457 -17.49 -14.76 -5.37
CA PRO A 457 -16.37 -14.31 -6.20
C PRO A 457 -16.24 -12.78 -6.27
N GLY A 458 -15.03 -12.27 -6.08
CA GLY A 458 -14.72 -10.84 -6.12
C GLY A 458 -15.36 -9.99 -5.01
N ALA A 459 -16.04 -10.60 -4.03
CA ALA A 459 -16.55 -9.92 -2.85
C ALA A 459 -15.48 -9.90 -1.74
N MET A 460 -15.60 -8.94 -0.82
CA MET A 460 -14.76 -8.89 0.36
C MET A 460 -14.95 -10.16 1.20
N ALA A 461 -13.84 -10.72 1.68
CA ALA A 461 -13.79 -11.97 2.42
C ALA A 461 -12.97 -11.89 3.72
N ALA A 462 -12.67 -10.69 4.25
CA ALA A 462 -11.89 -10.53 5.48
C ALA A 462 -12.42 -11.35 6.68
N SER A 463 -13.74 -11.48 6.81
CA SER A 463 -14.43 -12.37 7.77
C SER A 463 -14.20 -12.07 9.26
N ALA A 464 -13.81 -10.85 9.62
CA ALA A 464 -13.68 -10.39 10.99
C ALA A 464 -14.15 -8.93 11.13
N ALA A 465 -14.88 -8.64 12.21
CA ALA A 465 -15.19 -7.26 12.59
C ALA A 465 -13.98 -6.66 13.32
N LEU A 466 -13.66 -5.40 13.01
CA LEU A 466 -12.51 -4.67 13.57
C LEU A 466 -12.99 -3.40 14.25
N LEU A 467 -12.43 -2.95 15.37
CA LEU A 467 -12.63 -1.57 15.87
C LEU A 467 -11.35 -1.06 16.51
N PHE A 468 -10.83 0.08 16.05
CA PHE A 468 -9.60 0.62 16.60
C PHE A 468 -9.71 1.15 18.01
N THR A 469 -8.66 0.92 18.80
CA THR A 469 -8.61 1.35 20.19
C THR A 469 -8.68 2.86 20.36
N ALA A 470 -8.26 3.64 19.35
CA ALA A 470 -8.45 5.09 19.31
C ALA A 470 -9.93 5.51 19.43
N ASP A 471 -10.84 4.68 18.95
CA ASP A 471 -12.28 4.96 18.91
C ASP A 471 -13.12 4.01 19.75
N LEU A 472 -12.55 2.88 20.17
CA LEU A 472 -13.26 1.77 20.81
C LEU A 472 -14.03 2.20 22.06
N GLN A 473 -13.45 3.09 22.89
CA GLN A 473 -14.14 3.56 24.09
C GLN A 473 -15.39 4.38 23.76
N ALA A 474 -15.33 5.21 22.73
CA ALA A 474 -16.47 5.99 22.26
C ALA A 474 -17.49 5.09 21.52
N ALA A 475 -17.01 4.08 20.79
CA ALA A 475 -17.83 3.15 20.05
C ALA A 475 -18.53 2.11 20.92
N LEU A 476 -17.98 1.77 22.10
CA LEU A 476 -18.47 0.66 22.92
C LEU A 476 -19.99 0.67 23.17
N PRO A 477 -20.67 1.81 23.42
CA PRO A 477 -22.12 1.84 23.59
C PRO A 477 -22.93 1.42 22.36
N SER A 478 -22.36 1.44 21.15
CA SER A 478 -23.03 0.97 19.92
C SER A 478 -22.99 -0.55 19.76
N LEU A 479 -22.13 -1.25 20.50
CA LEU A 479 -22.04 -2.71 20.47
C LEU A 479 -23.15 -3.37 21.31
N PRO A 480 -23.59 -4.60 21.00
CA PRO A 480 -24.56 -5.32 21.82
C PRO A 480 -24.11 -5.45 23.28
N PRO A 481 -25.01 -5.33 24.29
CA PRO A 481 -24.62 -5.36 25.70
C PRO A 481 -23.78 -6.56 26.14
N PRO A 482 -24.01 -7.80 25.67
CA PRO A 482 -23.14 -8.94 26.01
C PRO A 482 -21.70 -8.75 25.51
N LEU A 483 -21.53 -8.18 24.31
CA LEU A 483 -20.21 -7.89 23.75
C LEU A 483 -19.51 -6.79 24.56
N GLN A 484 -20.23 -5.75 24.99
CA GLN A 484 -19.67 -4.71 25.86
C GLN A 484 -19.06 -5.28 27.15
N GLN A 485 -19.74 -6.23 27.78
CA GLN A 485 -19.27 -6.88 29.01
C GLN A 485 -18.01 -7.71 28.75
N GLN A 486 -17.99 -8.49 27.67
CA GLN A 486 -16.83 -9.29 27.27
C GLN A 486 -15.62 -8.41 26.99
N VAL A 487 -15.80 -7.31 26.23
CA VAL A 487 -14.73 -6.36 25.91
C VAL A 487 -14.13 -5.72 27.17
N LYS A 488 -14.96 -5.28 28.12
CA LYS A 488 -14.50 -4.68 29.39
C LYS A 488 -13.75 -5.66 30.29
N ALA A 489 -14.01 -6.97 30.13
CA ALA A 489 -13.34 -8.01 30.91
C ALA A 489 -11.97 -8.41 30.35
N LEU A 490 -11.61 -7.98 29.12
CA LEU A 490 -10.31 -8.27 28.52
C LEU A 490 -9.19 -7.52 29.26
N PRO A 491 -8.04 -8.17 29.56
CA PRO A 491 -6.91 -7.50 30.20
C PRO A 491 -6.43 -6.24 29.46
N GLN A 492 -6.45 -6.28 28.13
CA GLN A 492 -6.05 -5.19 27.24
C GLN A 492 -7.01 -4.01 27.25
N TRP A 493 -8.21 -4.14 27.84
CA TRP A 493 -9.12 -3.00 28.03
C TRP A 493 -8.45 -1.86 28.81
N LYS A 494 -7.57 -2.19 29.75
CA LYS A 494 -6.75 -1.21 30.49
C LYS A 494 -5.91 -0.35 29.55
N TRP A 495 -5.32 -0.94 28.51
CA TRP A 495 -4.53 -0.21 27.51
C TRP A 495 -5.38 0.78 26.72
N VAL A 496 -6.64 0.43 26.44
CA VAL A 496 -7.61 1.31 25.76
C VAL A 496 -7.96 2.51 26.63
N THR A 497 -8.22 2.29 27.92
CA THR A 497 -8.64 3.37 28.83
C THR A 497 -7.50 4.27 29.28
N GLU A 498 -6.26 3.77 29.32
CA GLU A 498 -5.09 4.55 29.78
C GLU A 498 -4.38 5.28 28.64
N LYS A 499 -4.11 4.58 27.54
CA LYS A 499 -3.40 5.13 26.39
C LYS A 499 -3.82 4.37 25.13
N PRO A 500 -4.99 4.71 24.54
CA PRO A 500 -5.57 3.94 23.44
C PRO A 500 -4.68 3.89 22.21
N TYR A 501 -3.85 4.93 22.01
CA TYR A 501 -2.79 4.92 21.01
C TYR A 501 -1.64 5.90 21.34
N SER A 502 -0.54 5.81 20.59
CA SER A 502 0.38 6.93 20.32
C SER A 502 0.88 6.86 18.88
N SER A 503 1.10 8.02 18.25
CA SER A 503 1.65 8.13 16.89
C SER A 503 2.81 9.11 16.91
N GLN A 504 3.98 8.67 16.46
CA GLN A 504 5.22 9.44 16.61
C GLN A 504 6.18 9.23 15.44
N LEU A 505 6.89 10.27 15.03
CA LEU A 505 8.16 10.11 14.31
C LEU A 505 9.22 9.71 15.33
N ARG A 506 10.00 8.67 15.03
CA ARG A 506 11.05 8.19 15.93
C ARG A 506 12.38 8.08 15.19
N ALA A 507 13.46 8.47 15.85
CA ALA A 507 14.81 8.03 15.49
C ALA A 507 15.16 6.82 16.34
N ILE A 508 15.43 5.69 15.71
CA ILE A 508 15.51 4.38 16.33
C ILE A 508 16.92 3.81 16.11
N ASP A 509 17.51 3.29 17.17
CA ASP A 509 18.68 2.40 17.06
C ASP A 509 18.21 1.03 16.52
N PRO A 510 18.69 0.60 15.33
CA PRO A 510 18.17 -0.60 14.68
C PRO A 510 18.37 -1.90 15.48
N LEU A 511 19.47 -2.02 16.23
CA LEU A 511 19.82 -3.25 16.94
C LEU A 511 19.05 -3.41 18.26
N THR A 512 18.67 -2.29 18.88
CA THR A 512 17.97 -2.31 20.17
C THR A 512 16.48 -1.99 20.05
N GLY A 513 16.03 -1.41 18.93
CA GLY A 513 14.67 -0.91 18.74
C GLY A 513 14.32 0.31 19.60
N LYS A 514 15.30 0.86 20.34
CA LYS A 514 15.07 2.00 21.25
C LYS A 514 15.10 3.31 20.48
N ALA A 515 14.15 4.18 20.80
CA ALA A 515 14.15 5.54 20.27
C ALA A 515 15.24 6.39 20.94
N LYS A 516 16.10 7.03 20.14
CA LYS A 516 17.00 8.11 20.57
C LYS A 516 16.20 9.37 20.90
N TRP A 517 15.21 9.68 20.06
CA TRP A 517 14.22 10.72 20.29
C TRP A 517 12.90 10.37 19.59
N THR A 518 11.83 11.01 20.04
CA THR A 518 10.49 10.89 19.45
C THR A 518 9.86 12.27 19.26
N ALA A 519 9.05 12.43 18.23
CA ALA A 519 8.20 13.60 18.03
C ALA A 519 6.76 13.15 17.77
N ASP A 520 5.81 13.68 18.55
CA ASP A 520 4.40 13.30 18.43
C ASP A 520 3.78 13.87 17.14
N PHE A 521 2.88 13.11 16.56
CA PHE A 521 1.99 13.54 15.47
C PHE A 521 0.63 14.02 16.01
N ASP A 522 -0.14 14.73 15.18
CA ASP A 522 -1.43 15.31 15.59
C ASP A 522 -2.54 14.26 15.80
N GLY A 523 -2.34 13.04 15.29
CA GLY A 523 -3.23 11.90 15.53
C GLY A 523 -2.71 10.59 14.94
N TRP A 524 -3.45 9.50 15.15
CA TRP A 524 -3.00 8.16 14.74
C TRP A 524 -2.98 7.92 13.23
N GLN A 525 -3.68 8.73 12.43
CA GLN A 525 -3.61 8.67 10.95
C GLN A 525 -2.47 9.51 10.39
N ASP A 526 -1.92 10.42 11.19
CA ASP A 526 -0.81 11.27 10.77
C ASP A 526 0.50 10.46 10.78
N ARG A 527 0.79 9.88 9.62
CA ARG A 527 1.92 9.00 9.33
C ARG A 527 2.41 9.37 7.94
N GLY A 528 3.64 9.86 7.83
CA GLY A 528 4.24 10.23 6.56
C GLY A 528 5.49 9.41 6.29
N GLY A 529 5.86 9.28 5.02
CA GLY A 529 7.20 8.80 4.68
C GLY A 529 8.27 9.80 5.12
N VAL A 530 9.51 9.33 5.25
CA VAL A 530 10.62 10.09 5.83
C VAL A 530 11.79 10.16 4.85
N LEU A 531 12.47 11.32 4.81
CA LEU A 531 13.75 11.54 4.14
C LEU A 531 14.81 11.91 5.17
N ALA A 532 16.01 11.35 5.06
CA ALA A 532 17.18 11.77 5.83
C ALA A 532 18.29 12.29 4.90
N THR A 533 19.15 13.20 5.40
CA THR A 533 20.29 13.74 4.63
C THR A 533 21.59 13.65 5.40
N GLN A 534 22.70 13.55 4.67
CA GLN A 534 24.05 13.53 5.25
C GLN A 534 24.38 14.80 6.03
N SER A 535 23.81 15.95 5.65
CA SER A 535 23.90 17.20 6.38
C SER A 535 23.22 17.18 7.77
N GLY A 536 22.52 16.10 8.11
CA GLY A 536 21.92 15.90 9.43
C GLY A 536 20.47 16.37 9.53
N LEU A 537 19.71 16.35 8.43
CA LEU A 537 18.29 16.70 8.41
C LEU A 537 17.41 15.45 8.32
N VAL A 538 16.22 15.54 8.92
CA VAL A 538 15.10 14.60 8.74
C VAL A 538 13.88 15.39 8.30
N ILE A 539 13.29 15.01 7.17
CA ILE A 539 12.20 15.73 6.52
C ILE A 539 10.99 14.79 6.40
N HIS A 540 9.81 15.28 6.77
CA HIS A 540 8.55 14.54 6.67
C HIS A 540 7.38 15.50 6.45
N GLY A 541 6.32 15.01 5.81
CA GLY A 541 5.05 15.71 5.66
C GLY A 541 4.05 15.31 6.74
N THR A 542 3.08 16.17 7.04
CA THR A 542 1.99 15.88 7.97
C THR A 542 0.62 16.01 7.34
N LEU A 543 -0.38 15.37 7.94
CA LEU A 543 -1.78 15.52 7.54
C LEU A 543 -2.32 16.93 7.79
N ALA A 544 -1.81 17.64 8.79
CA ALA A 544 -2.14 19.05 9.02
C ALA A 544 -1.62 20.00 7.91
N GLY A 545 -0.96 19.46 6.89
CA GLY A 545 -0.52 20.18 5.71
C GLY A 545 0.81 20.89 5.89
N LYS A 546 1.72 20.33 6.70
CA LYS A 546 3.02 20.93 6.99
C LYS A 546 4.16 20.06 6.47
N LEU A 547 5.13 20.67 5.79
CA LEU A 547 6.44 20.08 5.58
C LEU A 547 7.31 20.46 6.78
N VAL A 548 7.86 19.47 7.47
CA VAL A 548 8.62 19.69 8.70
C VAL A 548 10.04 19.17 8.51
N VAL A 549 11.02 20.04 8.74
CA VAL A 549 12.44 19.71 8.74
C VAL A 549 12.96 19.72 10.18
N ARG A 550 13.60 18.62 10.57
CA ARG A 550 14.16 18.40 11.91
C ARG A 550 15.64 18.14 11.85
N ASP A 551 16.31 18.42 12.95
CA ASP A 551 17.66 17.96 13.22
C ASP A 551 17.64 16.44 13.46
N SER A 552 18.48 15.69 12.75
CA SER A 552 18.53 14.22 12.77
C SER A 552 18.95 13.64 14.13
N GLU A 553 19.75 14.36 14.92
CA GLU A 553 20.30 13.85 16.17
C GLU A 553 19.41 14.13 17.38
N THR A 554 18.71 15.25 17.36
CA THR A 554 17.92 15.76 18.49
C THR A 554 16.41 15.74 18.26
N GLY A 555 15.96 15.65 17.00
CA GLY A 555 14.55 15.73 16.62
C GLY A 555 13.97 17.15 16.67
N ARG A 556 14.79 18.16 17.01
CA ARG A 556 14.38 19.57 17.10
C ARG A 556 13.88 20.06 15.73
N VAL A 557 12.72 20.72 15.71
CA VAL A 557 12.22 21.39 14.49
C VAL A 557 13.14 22.54 14.13
N LEU A 558 13.62 22.54 12.89
CA LEU A 558 14.48 23.58 12.32
C LEU A 558 13.70 24.49 11.36
N LYS A 559 12.74 23.90 10.62
CA LYS A 559 11.85 24.61 9.70
C LYS A 559 10.51 23.90 9.63
N THR A 560 9.46 24.70 9.54
CA THR A 560 8.13 24.24 9.17
C THR A 560 7.64 25.11 8.02
N ILE A 561 7.06 24.50 7.00
CA ILE A 561 6.43 25.20 5.87
C ILE A 561 4.97 24.76 5.84
N ASP A 562 4.04 25.71 5.95
CA ASP A 562 2.62 25.44 5.71
C ASP A 562 2.40 25.29 4.21
N THR A 563 1.80 24.17 3.83
CA THR A 563 1.44 23.88 2.44
C THR A 563 -0.06 23.93 2.24
N GLY A 564 -0.86 23.74 3.29
CA GLY A 564 -2.30 23.55 3.18
C GLY A 564 -2.76 22.30 2.43
N SER A 565 -1.86 21.34 2.13
CA SER A 565 -2.24 20.01 1.60
C SER A 565 -1.65 18.91 2.47
N SER A 566 -2.48 17.98 2.91
CA SER A 566 -2.09 16.79 3.66
C SER A 566 -1.08 15.93 2.88
N MET A 567 -0.04 15.44 3.55
CA MET A 567 1.03 14.63 2.94
C MET A 567 1.20 13.30 3.66
N LEU A 568 1.32 12.22 2.87
CA LEU A 568 1.54 10.84 3.33
C LEU A 568 2.78 10.22 2.68
N ALA A 569 3.01 10.50 1.38
CA ALA A 569 4.18 10.06 0.63
C ALA A 569 5.51 10.52 1.28
N ALA A 570 6.59 9.78 1.01
CA ALA A 570 7.91 10.20 1.47
C ALA A 570 8.43 11.40 0.66
N PRO A 571 8.97 12.43 1.31
CA PRO A 571 9.79 13.42 0.63
C PRO A 571 11.01 12.77 -0.03
N MET A 572 11.53 13.38 -1.08
CA MET A 572 12.77 13.00 -1.74
C MET A 572 13.59 14.25 -2.09
N THR A 573 14.88 14.09 -2.38
CA THR A 573 15.77 15.22 -2.72
C THR A 573 16.69 14.85 -3.88
N TYR A 574 17.02 15.85 -4.68
CA TYR A 574 17.83 15.69 -5.90
C TYR A 574 18.53 17.02 -6.21
N LYS A 575 19.45 17.00 -7.18
CA LYS A 575 20.21 18.17 -7.62
C LYS A 575 20.14 18.33 -9.13
N VAL A 576 19.83 19.54 -9.59
CA VAL A 576 19.83 19.92 -11.02
C VAL A 576 20.54 21.25 -11.16
N ASP A 577 21.45 21.34 -12.13
CA ASP A 577 22.21 22.56 -12.43
C ASP A 577 22.85 23.21 -11.18
N GLY A 578 23.37 22.38 -10.28
CA GLY A 578 24.02 22.84 -9.05
C GLY A 578 23.07 23.25 -7.92
N VAL A 579 21.75 23.14 -8.09
CA VAL A 579 20.75 23.48 -7.06
C VAL A 579 20.13 22.22 -6.47
N GLN A 580 20.18 22.08 -5.15
CA GLN A 580 19.47 21.03 -4.42
C GLN A 580 17.99 21.40 -4.24
N TYR A 581 17.12 20.42 -4.50
CA TYR A 581 15.67 20.51 -4.36
C TYR A 581 15.14 19.42 -3.42
N ILE A 582 14.00 19.67 -2.77
CA ILE A 582 13.23 18.67 -2.01
C ILE A 582 11.83 18.60 -2.63
N ALA A 583 11.35 17.41 -2.98
CA ALA A 583 10.00 17.21 -3.52
C ALA A 583 9.17 16.28 -2.64
N VAL A 584 7.86 16.50 -2.61
CA VAL A 584 6.91 15.62 -1.92
C VAL A 584 5.55 15.67 -2.62
N GLN A 585 4.90 14.52 -2.76
CA GLN A 585 3.51 14.48 -3.16
C GLN A 585 2.58 14.70 -1.97
N ALA A 586 1.55 15.52 -2.19
CA ALA A 586 0.54 15.85 -1.21
C ALA A 586 -0.83 15.39 -1.73
N GLY A 587 -1.54 14.62 -0.91
CA GLY A 587 -2.86 14.08 -1.17
C GLY A 587 -3.26 13.07 -0.09
N TRP A 588 -4.27 13.41 0.69
CA TRP A 588 -4.82 12.53 1.72
C TRP A 588 -5.59 11.35 1.08
N GLY A 589 -5.56 10.20 1.74
CA GLY A 589 -6.35 9.03 1.38
C GLY A 589 -5.62 7.76 1.80
N GLY A 590 -5.75 6.71 1.01
CA GLY A 590 -5.15 5.41 1.31
C GLY A 590 -6.05 4.57 2.21
N GLY A 591 -5.64 3.33 2.47
CA GLY A 591 -6.57 2.31 2.93
C GLY A 591 -6.96 2.26 4.39
N GLY A 592 -8.14 1.67 4.58
CA GLY A 592 -8.74 1.22 5.83
C GLY A 592 -9.75 2.16 6.48
N TRP A 593 -9.80 3.44 6.10
CA TRP A 593 -10.53 4.48 6.87
C TRP A 593 -11.21 5.47 5.93
N GLY A 594 -12.55 5.41 5.82
CA GLY A 594 -13.26 6.28 4.88
C GLY A 594 -13.44 7.75 5.34
N PHE A 595 -12.76 8.21 6.39
CA PHE A 595 -12.99 9.55 6.98
C PHE A 595 -11.72 10.38 7.09
N VAL A 596 -11.82 11.67 6.76
CA VAL A 596 -10.75 12.65 6.93
C VAL A 596 -10.74 13.12 8.38
N PRO A 597 -9.60 13.07 9.10
CA PRO A 597 -9.57 13.49 10.49
C PRO A 597 -9.65 15.02 10.59
N PRO A 598 -10.34 15.60 11.58
CA PRO A 598 -10.54 17.05 11.66
C PRO A 598 -9.27 17.91 11.72
N TYR A 599 -8.14 17.33 12.16
CA TYR A 599 -6.85 18.03 12.19
C TYR A 599 -6.15 18.07 10.82
N ALA A 600 -6.63 17.31 9.82
CA ALA A 600 -6.00 17.29 8.50
C ALA A 600 -6.38 18.54 7.69
N ALA A 601 -5.43 19.04 6.91
CA ALA A 601 -5.68 20.11 5.94
C ALA A 601 -6.77 19.70 4.92
N ALA A 602 -6.81 18.42 4.51
CA ALA A 602 -7.87 17.92 3.63
C ALA A 602 -9.28 18.08 4.21
N TYR A 603 -9.44 18.13 5.53
CA TYR A 603 -10.74 18.33 6.17
C TYR A 603 -11.22 19.78 6.02
N THR A 604 -10.32 20.75 6.16
CA THR A 604 -10.67 22.17 6.11
C THR A 604 -10.62 22.74 4.70
N LYS A 605 -9.71 22.25 3.85
CA LYS A 605 -9.35 22.81 2.54
C LYS A 605 -9.64 21.89 1.36
N GLY A 606 -10.12 20.68 1.62
CA GLY A 606 -10.31 19.65 0.60
C GLY A 606 -8.99 19.00 0.18
N ASN A 607 -9.10 17.91 -0.58
CA ASN A 607 -7.94 17.11 -0.95
C ASN A 607 -7.25 17.63 -2.23
N ALA A 608 -6.61 18.80 -2.15
CA ALA A 608 -5.86 19.37 -3.27
C ALA A 608 -4.59 18.55 -3.53
N ASN A 609 -4.62 17.68 -4.56
CA ASN A 609 -3.47 16.84 -4.91
C ASN A 609 -2.41 17.63 -5.67
N ARG A 610 -1.20 17.67 -5.12
CA ARG A 610 -0.10 18.45 -5.67
C ARG A 610 1.23 17.74 -5.49
N LEU A 611 2.13 17.92 -6.43
CA LEU A 611 3.56 17.74 -6.19
C LEU A 611 4.13 19.10 -5.79
N LEU A 612 4.77 19.16 -4.62
CA LEU A 612 5.38 20.38 -4.08
C LEU A 612 6.88 20.24 -4.07
N VAL A 613 7.60 21.22 -4.63
CA VAL A 613 9.06 21.21 -4.72
C VAL A 613 9.66 22.47 -4.11
N PHE A 614 10.68 22.30 -3.28
CA PHE A 614 11.29 23.31 -2.44
C PHE A 614 12.78 23.46 -2.73
N LYS A 615 13.32 24.67 -2.52
CA LYS A 615 14.76 24.96 -2.59
C LYS A 615 15.13 26.11 -1.66
N LEU A 616 16.44 26.31 -1.43
CA LEU A 616 16.93 27.52 -0.76
C LEU A 616 16.61 28.77 -1.61
N GLY A 617 16.11 29.82 -0.95
CA GLY A 617 15.65 31.04 -1.61
C GLY A 617 14.33 30.89 -2.38
N GLY A 618 13.59 29.80 -2.16
CA GLY A 618 12.23 29.64 -2.69
C GLY A 618 11.22 30.59 -2.05
N GLY A 619 10.07 30.77 -2.70
CA GLY A 619 9.02 31.70 -2.28
C GLY A 619 7.99 31.08 -1.33
N ASP A 620 6.89 31.80 -1.13
CA ASP A 620 5.75 31.34 -0.34
C ASP A 620 5.00 30.20 -1.03
N VAL A 621 4.40 29.31 -0.24
CA VAL A 621 3.54 28.25 -0.77
C VAL A 621 2.11 28.79 -0.92
N PRO A 622 1.48 28.70 -2.10
CA PRO A 622 0.06 28.99 -2.24
C PRO A 622 -0.77 27.99 -1.43
N ILE A 623 -1.55 28.53 -0.49
CA ILE A 623 -2.41 27.76 0.41
C ILE A 623 -3.80 27.59 -0.22
N PRO A 624 -4.32 26.36 -0.36
CA PRO A 624 -5.69 26.14 -0.83
C PRO A 624 -6.73 26.85 0.05
N ALA A 625 -7.79 27.33 -0.60
CA ALA A 625 -8.91 27.99 0.08
C ALA A 625 -9.64 27.01 1.00
N ASP A 626 -10.27 27.54 2.04
CA ASP A 626 -11.12 26.72 2.92
C ASP A 626 -12.38 26.28 2.18
N LEU A 627 -12.82 25.04 2.45
CA LEU A 627 -14.10 24.53 2.01
C LEU A 627 -15.23 25.36 2.60
N PRO A 628 -16.34 25.54 1.86
CA PRO A 628 -17.50 26.24 2.38
C PRO A 628 -18.04 25.56 3.65
N PRO A 629 -18.74 26.31 4.51
CA PRO A 629 -19.48 25.73 5.63
C PRO A 629 -20.44 24.64 5.14
N LEU A 630 -20.64 23.61 5.97
CA LEU A 630 -21.67 22.62 5.68
C LEU A 630 -23.04 23.24 5.81
N GLU A 631 -23.90 22.96 4.84
CA GLU A 631 -25.34 23.20 4.95
C GLU A 631 -26.06 21.96 5.48
N PRO A 632 -27.24 22.11 6.11
CA PRO A 632 -28.05 20.97 6.52
C PRO A 632 -28.33 20.05 5.34
N ALA A 633 -28.24 18.74 5.58
CA ALA A 633 -28.51 17.71 4.58
C ALA A 633 -29.86 17.98 3.85
N PRO A 634 -29.95 17.76 2.53
CA PRO A 634 -31.20 17.93 1.79
C PRO A 634 -32.35 17.13 2.40
N ALA A 635 -33.59 17.58 2.21
CA ALA A 635 -34.74 16.79 2.62
C ALA A 635 -34.74 15.45 1.86
N PRO A 636 -34.89 14.30 2.55
CA PRO A 636 -35.02 13.03 1.86
C PRO A 636 -36.34 13.00 1.07
N PRO A 637 -36.41 12.19 -0.01
CA PRO A 637 -37.70 11.87 -0.63
C PRO A 637 -38.60 11.08 0.34
N PRO A 638 -39.90 10.94 0.04
CA PRO A 638 -40.73 9.95 0.74
C PRO A 638 -40.12 8.54 0.65
N GLN A 639 -40.35 7.71 1.68
CA GLN A 639 -39.94 6.32 1.64
C GLN A 639 -40.57 5.55 0.49
N LEU A 640 -39.87 4.51 0.03
CA LEU A 640 -40.36 3.64 -1.03
C LEU A 640 -41.62 2.87 -0.56
N PRO A 641 -42.60 2.59 -1.44
CA PRO A 641 -43.78 1.82 -1.06
C PRO A 641 -43.43 0.46 -0.46
N GLY A 642 -44.03 0.12 0.68
CA GLY A 642 -43.87 -1.19 1.32
C GLY A 642 -42.62 -1.36 2.19
N VAL A 643 -41.80 -0.32 2.37
CA VAL A 643 -40.65 -0.37 3.29
C VAL A 643 -41.11 -0.57 4.74
N THR A 644 -40.49 -1.54 5.41
CA THR A 644 -40.67 -1.84 6.84
C THR A 644 -39.39 -1.58 7.63
N PRO A 645 -39.43 -1.54 8.98
CA PRO A 645 -38.22 -1.49 9.81
C PRO A 645 -37.22 -2.61 9.51
N GLU A 646 -37.70 -3.81 9.18
CA GLU A 646 -36.86 -4.96 8.80
C GLU A 646 -36.17 -4.72 7.45
N THR A 647 -36.85 -4.05 6.51
CA THR A 647 -36.24 -3.65 5.23
C THR A 647 -35.08 -2.68 5.46
N ILE A 648 -35.26 -1.70 6.33
CA ILE A 648 -34.22 -0.72 6.71
C ILE A 648 -33.05 -1.42 7.41
N ALA A 649 -33.34 -2.35 8.33
CA ALA A 649 -32.30 -3.12 9.03
C ALA A 649 -31.48 -4.00 8.06
N MET A 650 -32.14 -4.65 7.10
CA MET A 650 -31.47 -5.40 6.03
C MET A 650 -30.61 -4.46 5.16
N GLY A 651 -31.13 -3.29 4.80
CA GLY A 651 -30.39 -2.27 4.05
C GLY A 651 -29.13 -1.79 4.77
N SER A 652 -29.21 -1.61 6.09
CA SER A 652 -28.06 -1.27 6.93
C SER A 652 -26.98 -2.36 6.87
N ALA A 653 -27.35 -3.63 7.02
CA ALA A 653 -26.39 -4.74 6.97
C ALA A 653 -25.71 -4.85 5.60
N LEU A 654 -26.50 -4.78 4.53
CA LEU A 654 -25.98 -4.82 3.15
C LEU A 654 -25.09 -3.63 2.82
N PHE A 655 -25.44 -2.43 3.30
CA PHE A 655 -24.60 -1.24 3.17
C PHE A 655 -23.24 -1.44 3.84
N THR A 656 -23.21 -2.01 5.05
CA THR A 656 -21.95 -2.35 5.74
C THR A 656 -21.12 -3.32 4.91
N GLU A 657 -21.72 -4.39 4.37
CA GLU A 657 -21.03 -5.43 3.60
C GLU A 657 -20.48 -4.96 2.24
N THR A 658 -21.11 -3.96 1.60
CA THR A 658 -20.81 -3.61 0.20
C THR A 658 -20.35 -2.17 0.00
N CYS A 659 -20.89 -1.21 0.76
CA CYS A 659 -20.73 0.21 0.48
C CYS A 659 -19.76 0.90 1.45
N SER A 660 -19.69 0.44 2.70
CA SER A 660 -19.08 1.19 3.81
C SER A 660 -17.57 1.39 3.69
N ILE A 661 -16.87 0.51 2.97
CA ILE A 661 -15.44 0.65 2.71
C ILE A 661 -15.11 1.92 1.92
N CYS A 662 -16.00 2.33 1.02
CA CYS A 662 -15.87 3.57 0.23
C CYS A 662 -16.68 4.71 0.85
N HIS A 663 -17.93 4.45 1.22
CA HIS A 663 -18.85 5.46 1.74
C HIS A 663 -18.90 5.42 3.27
N SER A 664 -17.96 6.09 3.93
CA SER A 664 -17.96 6.18 5.41
C SER A 664 -19.17 6.91 5.99
N ASN A 665 -19.93 7.62 5.13
CA ASN A 665 -21.00 8.52 5.54
C ASN A 665 -20.53 9.44 6.68
N GLN A 666 -19.42 10.12 6.47
CA GLN A 666 -18.88 11.14 7.37
C GLN A 666 -18.85 12.51 6.68
N PRO A 667 -19.05 13.61 7.42
CA PRO A 667 -18.86 14.94 6.88
C PRO A 667 -17.45 15.10 6.31
N ARG A 668 -17.35 15.73 5.13
CA ARG A 668 -16.08 16.08 4.49
C ARG A 668 -15.17 14.87 4.19
N ALA A 669 -15.75 13.67 4.08
CA ALA A 669 -15.07 12.48 3.56
C ALA A 669 -14.57 12.72 2.11
N PRO A 670 -13.52 11.99 1.66
CA PRO A 670 -13.02 12.08 0.28
C PRO A 670 -14.04 11.63 -0.78
N LEU A 671 -15.00 10.80 -0.35
CA LEU A 671 -16.02 10.16 -1.16
C LEU A 671 -17.40 10.65 -0.70
N PRO A 672 -18.43 10.62 -1.57
CA PRO A 672 -19.74 11.17 -1.24
C PRO A 672 -20.35 10.59 0.05
N ASP A 673 -20.84 11.45 0.94
CA ASP A 673 -21.70 11.05 2.09
C ASP A 673 -23.10 10.77 1.55
N LEU A 674 -23.49 9.49 1.48
CA LEU A 674 -24.75 9.08 0.86
C LEU A 674 -25.98 9.50 1.68
N ARG A 675 -25.82 9.96 2.91
CA ARG A 675 -26.91 10.56 3.69
C ARG A 675 -27.23 11.99 3.23
N ARG A 676 -26.48 12.52 2.27
CA ARG A 676 -26.64 13.88 1.70
C ARG A 676 -26.96 13.84 0.21
N MET A 677 -27.46 12.71 -0.29
CA MET A 677 -27.84 12.55 -1.69
C MET A 677 -28.78 13.67 -2.15
N ALA A 678 -28.52 14.16 -3.37
CA ALA A 678 -29.41 15.08 -4.06
C ALA A 678 -30.62 14.32 -4.64
N PRO A 679 -31.76 14.99 -4.92
CA PRO A 679 -32.93 14.34 -5.48
C PRO A 679 -32.64 13.49 -6.73
N GLY A 680 -31.87 14.01 -7.68
CA GLY A 680 -31.49 13.26 -8.89
C GLY A 680 -30.64 12.01 -8.61
N THR A 681 -29.88 11.98 -7.51
CA THR A 681 -29.14 10.78 -7.08
C THR A 681 -30.09 9.71 -6.55
N HIS A 682 -31.17 10.09 -5.87
CA HIS A 682 -32.21 9.11 -5.48
C HIS A 682 -32.93 8.55 -6.70
N GLU A 683 -33.28 9.40 -7.67
CA GLU A 683 -33.96 8.99 -8.91
C GLU A 683 -33.11 8.01 -9.74
N ALA A 684 -31.79 8.21 -9.74
CA ALA A 684 -30.84 7.37 -10.48
C ALA A 684 -30.23 6.22 -9.64
N PHE A 685 -30.72 5.94 -8.42
CA PHE A 685 -30.06 5.03 -7.48
C PHE A 685 -29.76 3.64 -8.09
N ASP A 686 -30.77 3.00 -8.69
CA ASP A 686 -30.60 1.68 -9.33
C ASP A 686 -29.69 1.75 -10.56
N GLN A 687 -29.71 2.86 -11.32
CA GLN A 687 -28.84 3.05 -12.48
C GLN A 687 -27.38 3.17 -12.04
N ILE A 688 -27.12 3.81 -10.90
CA ILE A 688 -25.80 3.96 -10.30
C ILE A 688 -25.33 2.61 -9.75
N VAL A 689 -26.12 1.98 -8.88
CA VAL A 689 -25.71 0.79 -8.11
C VAL A 689 -25.70 -0.48 -8.96
N LEU A 690 -26.68 -0.67 -9.83
CA LEU A 690 -26.84 -1.92 -10.58
C LEU A 690 -26.45 -1.81 -12.05
N GLN A 691 -26.64 -0.64 -12.68
CA GLN A 691 -26.42 -0.48 -14.13
C GLN A 691 -25.08 0.19 -14.47
N GLY A 692 -24.34 0.64 -13.46
CA GLY A 692 -23.00 1.18 -13.62
C GLY A 692 -22.93 2.57 -14.24
N LEU A 693 -23.96 3.41 -14.03
CA LEU A 693 -24.01 4.79 -14.55
C LEU A 693 -22.76 5.62 -14.20
N LEU A 694 -22.11 5.33 -13.06
CA LEU A 694 -20.93 6.04 -12.56
C LEU A 694 -19.65 5.17 -12.50
N VAL A 695 -19.60 4.05 -13.23
CA VAL A 695 -18.41 3.17 -13.24
C VAL A 695 -17.16 3.94 -13.69
N GLN A 696 -17.27 4.76 -14.73
CA GLN A 696 -16.14 5.56 -15.23
C GLN A 696 -15.65 6.60 -14.21
N ASN A 697 -16.49 6.99 -13.24
CA ASN A 697 -16.12 7.87 -12.13
C ASN A 697 -15.55 7.10 -10.92
N GLY A 698 -15.45 5.77 -11.00
CA GLY A 698 -14.94 4.90 -9.96
C GLY A 698 -16.00 4.37 -8.99
N MET A 699 -17.29 4.48 -9.29
CA MET A 699 -18.37 3.82 -8.53
C MET A 699 -18.73 2.48 -9.20
N PRO A 700 -18.31 1.32 -8.67
CA PRO A 700 -18.53 0.02 -9.30
C PRO A 700 -20.02 -0.33 -9.39
N ARG A 701 -20.39 -1.15 -10.38
CA ARG A 701 -21.71 -1.80 -10.41
C ARG A 701 -21.72 -3.05 -9.51
N TRP A 702 -22.90 -3.39 -9.02
CA TRP A 702 -23.12 -4.44 -8.02
C TRP A 702 -24.20 -5.46 -8.41
N ASP A 703 -24.61 -5.51 -9.68
CA ASP A 703 -25.64 -6.42 -10.19
C ASP A 703 -25.28 -7.91 -10.14
N ASP A 704 -24.00 -8.23 -9.89
CA ASP A 704 -23.48 -9.57 -9.65
C ASP A 704 -23.53 -9.99 -8.16
N LEU A 705 -23.69 -9.05 -7.23
CA LEU A 705 -23.70 -9.29 -5.78
C LEU A 705 -25.01 -8.87 -5.08
N LEU A 706 -25.76 -7.96 -5.69
CA LEU A 706 -27.01 -7.41 -5.15
C LEU A 706 -28.18 -7.66 -6.09
N THR A 707 -29.28 -8.14 -5.54
CA THR A 707 -30.57 -8.15 -6.25
C THR A 707 -31.20 -6.75 -6.25
N PRO A 708 -32.16 -6.47 -7.15
CA PRO A 708 -32.90 -5.21 -7.12
C PRO A 708 -33.58 -4.91 -5.78
N ASP A 709 -34.10 -5.92 -5.09
CA ASP A 709 -34.75 -5.69 -3.78
C ASP A 709 -33.73 -5.43 -2.65
N GLN A 710 -32.53 -6.00 -2.75
CA GLN A 710 -31.42 -5.66 -1.85
C GLN A 710 -30.93 -4.23 -2.08
N ALA A 711 -30.82 -3.78 -3.34
CA ALA A 711 -30.50 -2.39 -3.65
C ALA A 711 -31.57 -1.43 -3.10
N LYS A 712 -32.86 -1.74 -3.26
CA LYS A 712 -33.96 -0.96 -2.65
C LYS A 712 -33.87 -0.92 -1.12
N ALA A 713 -33.47 -2.01 -0.48
CA ALA A 713 -33.29 -2.02 0.98
C ALA A 713 -32.16 -1.07 1.42
N ILE A 714 -31.03 -1.07 0.72
CA ILE A 714 -29.94 -0.10 0.94
C ILE A 714 -30.45 1.33 0.73
N HIS A 715 -31.22 1.58 -0.34
CA HIS A 715 -31.79 2.89 -0.62
C HIS A 715 -32.74 3.36 0.49
N ALA A 716 -33.62 2.48 0.96
CA ALA A 716 -34.54 2.74 2.05
C ALA A 716 -33.80 3.10 3.34
N PHE A 717 -32.71 2.38 3.66
CA PHE A 717 -31.81 2.71 4.77
C PHE A 717 -31.19 4.10 4.62
N LEU A 718 -30.67 4.45 3.45
CA LEU A 718 -30.04 5.75 3.21
C LEU A 718 -31.04 6.92 3.29
N ILE A 719 -32.28 6.73 2.81
CA ILE A 719 -33.36 7.73 2.94
C ILE A 719 -33.70 7.96 4.43
N ASP A 720 -33.76 6.90 5.24
CA ASP A 720 -34.00 6.99 6.68
C ASP A 720 -32.84 7.72 7.40
N GLU A 721 -31.59 7.37 7.11
CA GLU A 721 -30.41 8.03 7.67
C GLU A 721 -30.30 9.51 7.26
N GLN A 722 -30.66 9.86 6.03
CA GLN A 722 -30.72 11.25 5.58
C GLN A 722 -31.76 12.05 6.36
N GLY A 723 -32.94 11.48 6.63
CA GLY A 723 -33.97 12.10 7.46
C GLY A 723 -33.46 12.41 8.87
N LYS A 724 -32.83 11.42 9.52
CA LYS A 724 -32.22 11.58 10.86
C LYS A 724 -31.10 12.63 10.85
N LEU A 725 -30.21 12.59 9.85
CA LEU A 725 -29.11 13.54 9.72
C LEU A 725 -29.64 14.97 9.57
N ARG A 726 -30.60 15.19 8.65
CA ARG A 726 -31.21 16.51 8.44
C ARG A 726 -31.87 17.05 9.70
N ALA A 727 -32.67 16.24 10.39
CA ALA A 727 -33.35 16.67 11.61
C ALA A 727 -32.34 17.15 12.68
N ARG A 728 -31.27 16.38 12.86
CA ARG A 728 -30.16 16.72 13.75
C ARG A 728 -29.46 18.02 13.33
N GLU A 729 -29.16 18.19 12.05
CA GLU A 729 -28.42 19.36 11.55
C GLU A 729 -29.25 20.64 11.59
N LEU A 730 -30.56 20.56 11.36
CA LEU A 730 -31.46 21.69 11.59
C LEU A 730 -31.46 22.13 13.06
N GLN A 731 -31.43 21.18 13.98
CA GLN A 731 -31.31 21.47 15.42
C GLN A 731 -29.97 22.13 15.75
N LEU A 732 -28.85 21.62 15.22
CA LEU A 732 -27.52 22.21 15.42
C LEU A 732 -27.43 23.62 14.83
N LYS A 733 -27.94 23.83 13.61
CA LYS A 733 -27.99 25.14 12.95
C LYS A 733 -28.81 26.14 13.76
N ALA A 734 -29.97 25.73 14.28
CA ALA A 734 -30.78 26.57 15.17
C ALA A 734 -30.06 26.93 16.49
N GLN A 735 -29.12 26.11 16.95
CA GLN A 735 -28.30 26.34 18.14
C GLN A 735 -26.99 27.09 17.85
N GLY A 736 -26.69 27.45 16.59
CA GLY A 736 -25.41 28.04 16.20
C GLY A 736 -24.21 27.10 16.38
N LYS A 737 -24.45 25.78 16.41
CA LYS A 737 -23.41 24.75 16.53
C LYS A 737 -22.95 24.27 15.16
N PRO A 738 -21.68 23.84 15.02
CA PRO A 738 -21.18 23.34 13.75
C PRO A 738 -21.84 21.99 13.40
N LEU A 739 -22.06 21.74 12.10
CA LEU A 739 -22.74 20.53 11.62
C LEU A 739 -21.82 19.32 11.51
N ASP A 740 -20.51 19.55 11.52
CA ASP A 740 -19.45 18.63 11.14
C ASP A 740 -18.99 17.72 12.29
N SER A 741 -19.91 17.38 13.19
CA SER A 741 -19.65 16.43 14.26
C SER A 741 -19.43 15.01 13.72
N ARG A 742 -18.43 14.32 14.27
CA ARG A 742 -18.14 12.92 13.93
C ARG A 742 -19.31 11.99 14.26
N SER A 743 -19.69 11.15 13.30
CA SER A 743 -20.59 10.02 13.54
C SER A 743 -19.78 8.83 14.05
N LEU A 744 -20.22 8.18 15.13
CA LEU A 744 -19.60 6.93 15.62
C LEU A 744 -20.14 5.68 14.90
N THR A 745 -21.07 5.85 13.96
CA THR A 745 -21.82 4.73 13.36
C THR A 745 -21.00 3.88 12.39
N ILE A 746 -19.90 4.39 11.84
CA ILE A 746 -19.03 3.68 10.88
C ILE A 746 -17.58 3.95 11.30
N LEU A 747 -17.06 3.10 12.19
CA LEU A 747 -15.71 3.21 12.76
C LEU A 747 -14.80 2.05 12.33
N SER A 748 -15.31 1.13 11.52
CA SER A 748 -14.53 0.11 10.83
C SER A 748 -15.04 -0.10 9.43
N ASN A 749 -14.10 -0.27 8.49
CA ASN A 749 -14.37 -0.57 7.09
C ASN A 749 -14.48 -2.10 6.84
N PHE A 750 -14.59 -2.90 7.92
CA PHE A 750 -14.59 -4.36 7.92
C PHE A 750 -15.52 -4.89 9.00
#